data_AF-A0A6P8Z6A7-F1
#
_entry.id   AF-A0A6P8Z6A7-F1
#
_cell.length_a   1.000
_cell.length_b   1.000
_cell.length_c   1.000
_cell.angle_alpha   90.00
_cell.angle_beta   90.00
_cell.angle_gamma   90.00
#
_symmetry.space_group_name_H-M   'P 1'
#
loop_
_entity.id
_entity.type
_entity.pdbx_description
1 polymer ?
#
loop_
_entity_poly.entity_id
_entity_poly.type
_entity_poly.pdbx_seq_one_letter_code
_entity_poly.pdbx_strand_id
1 'polypeptide(L)'
;MHAPFLYAALSIGNERNFVCFKCKRVVEGALKGFQLYLKRKDHIPPYICGQDGCLNDYLLRPSLYDHIRKHHMTVAQQVVAVVAVNTADHEDYFQHHATPPQAVALAADAVVADAVVPFVPQDELVPFQLEVPEEHDEVAVDLLQSAEKSVLRLRSVTYMTSTAVEAVQKECFLLMEDTALHLKNKVLEYLLRTDCDAGNLHQLLSEFSLSDPFVKIRTKAQQMSCFQKKYGLLMPEEIFLGYTMDSRLNTLRLVLEPTQVAASFQYLSIKDILKSVMSDPYLRNLIINGNVRSEDGYVRSFCDGELYATLPDELKMCVRVVLYIDDLEIVQALSARIGVYKVGGIYFGIQNLPAELNALLSNIFVTALAYAGDVKRPEVWAPFLKDMKELENEGCEMIVDGEPFFFRALLIAQIGDSLAAHEVLGFSHSSSNVFCRCCYINRSDMWKDGTTLGAPRTMERHALDLLGTQNAVIRKATGVKGPPLIDGLRFFQPIRNSVFDIFHDLQQGVCKMEVKLALREYVCIKKYFTEQQMNSRIKFFDYGLPDKKNKPSATITAKYLADIESYNLHQTGAQMWCLTRAFGFLFGDLVPKDDKFMVLISLLNQIMMIVFSHAHCEFDLNNLEHLVPAHHSLFLEIFPGRPEPELQVEQEAEPSGVDDNEDCDDPEEINVDTESEVFVRPEECFEEYEGLLL
;
A
#
# COMPACT_ATOMS: atom_id res chain seq x y z
N MET A 1 32.51 33.54 2.22
CA MET A 1 31.73 33.64 0.96
C MET A 1 30.59 32.66 1.09
N HIS A 2 29.40 33.14 1.45
CA HIS A 2 28.23 32.29 1.72
C HIS A 2 27.55 31.88 0.40
N ALA A 3 27.22 30.59 0.30
CA ALA A 3 26.45 30.00 -0.78
C ALA A 3 25.04 30.64 -0.90
N PRO A 4 24.45 30.72 -2.11
CA PRO A 4 23.12 31.27 -2.31
C PRO A 4 22.09 30.23 -1.86
N PHE A 5 21.58 30.36 -0.64
CA PHE A 5 20.49 29.51 -0.17
C PHE A 5 19.24 29.74 -1.02
N LEU A 6 18.66 28.62 -1.47
CA LEU A 6 17.40 28.53 -2.19
C LEU A 6 16.24 29.03 -1.31
N TYR A 7 15.67 30.19 -1.64
CA TYR A 7 14.41 30.65 -1.05
C TYR A 7 13.36 30.81 -2.15
N ALA A 8 12.12 30.38 -1.88
CA ALA A 8 10.98 30.70 -2.74
C ALA A 8 10.47 32.11 -2.36
N ALA A 9 10.47 33.06 -3.29
CA ALA A 9 9.93 34.41 -3.14
C ALA A 9 8.77 34.65 -4.13
N LEU A 10 7.78 35.48 -3.79
CA LEU A 10 6.66 35.85 -4.67
C LEU A 10 6.67 37.33 -5.09
N SER A 11 6.15 37.65 -6.27
CA SER A 11 5.62 39.00 -6.60
C SER A 11 4.30 38.92 -7.36
N ILE A 12 3.38 39.83 -7.05
CA ILE A 12 2.16 40.11 -7.81
C ILE A 12 2.59 40.74 -9.15
N GLY A 13 2.20 40.12 -10.26
CA GLY A 13 2.50 40.66 -11.59
C GLY A 13 1.49 41.73 -12.03
N ASN A 14 0.19 41.41 -11.91
CA ASN A 14 -1.00 42.28 -12.08
C ASN A 14 -2.23 41.48 -11.58
N GLU A 15 -3.41 42.12 -11.45
CA GLU A 15 -4.62 41.72 -10.68
C GLU A 15 -5.12 40.25 -10.77
N ARG A 16 -4.56 39.38 -11.62
CA ARG A 16 -4.94 37.96 -11.77
C ARG A 16 -3.79 36.94 -11.81
N ASN A 17 -2.51 37.34 -11.71
CA ASN A 17 -1.36 36.45 -11.97
C ASN A 17 -0.26 36.54 -10.88
N PHE A 18 0.29 35.38 -10.48
CA PHE A 18 1.45 35.27 -9.58
C PHE A 18 2.69 34.82 -10.34
N VAL A 19 3.86 35.39 -10.05
CA VAL A 19 5.13 34.94 -10.65
C VAL A 19 5.97 34.21 -9.62
N CYS A 20 6.35 32.97 -9.92
CA CYS A 20 7.31 32.25 -9.08
C CYS A 20 8.72 32.78 -9.33
N PHE A 21 9.39 33.35 -8.32
CA PHE A 21 10.76 33.87 -8.52
C PHE A 21 11.79 32.79 -8.86
N LYS A 22 11.58 31.54 -8.44
CA LYS A 22 12.53 30.43 -8.64
C LYS A 22 12.59 29.97 -10.09
N CYS A 23 11.43 29.79 -10.73
CA CYS A 23 11.36 29.29 -12.11
C CYS A 23 10.92 30.35 -13.14
N LYS A 24 10.62 31.57 -12.67
CA LYS A 24 10.10 32.70 -13.47
C LYS A 24 8.79 32.43 -14.21
N ARG A 25 8.09 31.34 -13.87
CA ARG A 25 6.80 30.99 -14.48
C ARG A 25 5.68 31.85 -13.90
N VAL A 26 4.86 32.38 -14.79
CA VAL A 26 3.58 33.02 -14.46
C VAL A 26 2.57 31.92 -14.17
N VAL A 27 1.98 31.95 -12.99
CA VAL A 27 0.86 31.11 -12.59
C VAL A 27 -0.40 31.94 -12.74
N GLU A 28 -1.20 31.56 -13.72
CA GLU A 28 -2.47 32.20 -14.01
C GLU A 28 -3.52 31.75 -13.00
N GLY A 29 -4.32 32.70 -12.50
CA GLY A 29 -5.38 32.44 -11.52
C GLY A 29 -5.04 32.82 -10.09
N ALA A 30 -6.09 32.89 -9.26
CA ALA A 30 -6.08 33.39 -7.89
C ALA A 30 -5.00 32.76 -6.97
N LEU A 31 -4.75 33.38 -5.81
CA LEU A 31 -3.72 33.02 -4.82
C LEU A 31 -3.65 31.51 -4.45
N LYS A 32 -4.78 30.80 -4.52
CA LYS A 32 -4.86 29.34 -4.29
C LYS A 32 -4.21 28.51 -5.41
N GLY A 33 -4.32 28.94 -6.67
CA GLY A 33 -3.63 28.31 -7.81
C GLY A 33 -2.11 28.33 -7.65
N PHE A 34 -1.58 29.39 -7.02
CA PHE A 34 -0.17 29.47 -6.66
C PHE A 34 0.21 28.56 -5.47
N GLN A 35 -0.66 28.36 -4.47
CA GLN A 35 -0.42 27.37 -3.41
C GLN A 35 -0.35 25.93 -3.97
N LEU A 36 -1.20 25.61 -4.94
CA LEU A 36 -1.18 24.33 -5.66
C LEU A 36 0.10 24.20 -6.51
N TYR A 37 0.52 25.28 -7.14
CA TYR A 37 1.81 25.34 -7.83
C TYR A 37 2.98 25.03 -6.89
N LEU A 38 3.02 25.66 -5.70
CA LEU A 38 4.04 25.37 -4.67
C LEU A 38 3.96 23.92 -4.14
N LYS A 39 2.75 23.33 -4.10
CA LYS A 39 2.51 21.94 -3.68
C LYS A 39 3.10 20.92 -4.65
N ARG A 40 2.99 21.16 -5.96
CA ARG A 40 3.38 20.22 -7.03
C ARG A 40 4.87 20.23 -7.39
N LYS A 41 5.66 21.16 -6.82
CA LYS A 41 7.06 21.41 -7.24
C LYS A 41 8.09 21.21 -6.13
N ASP A 42 7.74 20.45 -5.09
CA ASP A 42 8.64 20.09 -3.97
C ASP A 42 9.42 21.29 -3.42
N HIS A 43 8.72 22.41 -3.23
CA HIS A 43 9.34 23.58 -2.61
C HIS A 43 9.55 23.30 -1.12
N ILE A 44 10.82 23.10 -0.75
CA ILE A 44 11.26 22.90 0.63
C ILE A 44 11.20 24.25 1.38
N PRO A 45 10.52 24.35 2.54
CA PRO A 45 10.53 25.55 3.37
C PRO A 45 11.96 25.92 3.83
N PRO A 46 12.22 27.20 4.18
CA PRO A 46 11.25 28.27 4.44
C PRO A 46 10.75 28.99 3.17
N TYR A 47 9.47 29.39 3.19
CA TYR A 47 8.84 30.20 2.13
C TYR A 47 8.94 31.68 2.47
N ILE A 48 9.53 32.50 1.59
CA ILE A 48 9.62 33.95 1.77
C ILE A 48 8.51 34.64 0.98
N CYS A 49 7.88 35.65 1.56
CA CYS A 49 6.78 36.37 0.90
C CYS A 49 7.22 37.04 -0.41
N GLY A 50 8.28 37.87 -0.39
CA GLY A 50 8.78 38.60 -1.56
C GLY A 50 7.89 39.73 -2.09
N GLN A 51 6.61 39.77 -1.71
CA GLN A 51 5.62 40.76 -2.18
C GLN A 51 5.97 42.15 -1.68
N ASP A 52 6.02 43.14 -2.57
CA ASP A 52 6.32 44.53 -2.24
C ASP A 52 7.60 44.72 -1.38
N GLY A 53 8.59 43.83 -1.56
CA GLY A 53 9.82 43.82 -0.75
C GLY A 53 9.68 43.20 0.63
N CYS A 54 8.58 42.50 0.93
CA CYS A 54 8.37 41.77 2.18
C CYS A 54 9.32 40.57 2.29
N LEU A 55 10.11 40.52 3.36
CA LEU A 55 11.10 39.45 3.62
C LEU A 55 10.65 38.44 4.69
N ASN A 56 9.38 38.48 5.11
CA ASN A 56 8.87 37.52 6.09
C ASN A 56 8.92 36.10 5.54
N ASP A 57 9.39 35.18 6.39
CA ASP A 57 9.49 33.76 6.09
C ASP A 57 8.47 32.92 6.88
N TYR A 58 8.07 31.81 6.26
CA TYR A 58 7.04 30.92 6.78
C TYR A 58 7.47 29.47 6.60
N LEU A 59 7.30 28.65 7.63
CA LEU A 59 7.57 27.21 7.56
C LEU A 59 6.42 26.42 6.93
N LEU A 60 5.21 27.00 6.93
CA LEU A 60 3.99 26.36 6.43
C LEU A 60 3.38 27.19 5.29
N ARG A 61 3.02 26.52 4.19
CA ARG A 61 2.35 27.14 3.03
C ARG A 61 1.04 27.87 3.38
N PRO A 62 0.17 27.36 4.28
CA PRO A 62 -1.01 28.10 4.73
C PRO A 62 -0.68 29.42 5.42
N SER A 63 0.40 29.46 6.21
CA SER A 63 0.81 30.67 6.92
C SER A 63 1.29 31.77 5.96
N LEU A 64 2.05 31.40 4.92
CA LEU A 64 2.42 32.30 3.83
C LEU A 64 1.18 32.83 3.09
N TYR A 65 0.21 31.96 2.80
CA TYR A 65 -1.03 32.34 2.14
C TYR A 65 -1.86 33.33 2.95
N ASP A 66 -2.04 33.06 4.24
CA ASP A 66 -2.76 33.99 5.12
C ASP A 66 -2.06 35.34 5.23
N HIS A 67 -0.73 35.34 5.25
CA HIS A 67 0.04 36.58 5.22
C HIS A 67 -0.21 37.39 3.94
N ILE A 68 -0.09 36.77 2.77
CA ILE A 68 -0.33 37.44 1.48
C ILE A 68 -1.76 37.95 1.40
N ARG A 69 -2.74 37.12 1.77
CA ARG A 69 -4.16 37.48 1.76
C ARG A 69 -4.46 38.67 2.67
N LYS A 70 -3.89 38.72 3.87
CA LYS A 70 -4.17 39.76 4.87
C LYS A 70 -3.41 41.06 4.63
N HIS A 71 -2.19 40.99 4.11
CA HIS A 71 -1.28 42.14 4.08
C HIS A 71 -0.95 42.66 2.68
N HIS A 72 -1.18 41.88 1.64
CA HIS A 72 -0.76 42.19 0.26
C HIS A 72 -1.89 42.13 -0.77
N MET A 73 -3.15 41.98 -0.33
CA MET A 73 -4.32 41.94 -1.21
C MET A 73 -5.36 42.99 -0.81
N THR A 74 -5.99 43.62 -1.80
CA THR A 74 -7.13 44.54 -1.60
C THR A 74 -8.42 43.80 -1.27
N VAL A 75 -9.43 44.50 -0.74
CA VAL A 75 -10.73 43.89 -0.37
C VAL A 75 -11.40 43.21 -1.57
N ALA A 76 -11.38 43.80 -2.76
CA ALA A 76 -11.91 43.19 -3.99
C ALA A 76 -11.16 41.89 -4.36
N GLN A 77 -9.83 41.88 -4.23
CA GLN A 77 -9.02 40.69 -4.48
C GLN A 77 -9.23 39.60 -3.42
N GLN A 78 -9.48 39.97 -2.17
CA GLN A 78 -9.82 39.03 -1.09
C GLN A 78 -11.16 38.33 -1.37
N VAL A 79 -12.17 39.05 -1.87
CA VAL A 79 -13.47 38.48 -2.25
C VAL A 79 -13.32 37.48 -3.41
N VAL A 80 -12.58 37.84 -4.47
CA VAL A 80 -12.30 36.94 -5.60
C VAL A 80 -11.52 35.69 -5.14
N ALA A 81 -10.57 35.84 -4.21
CA ALA A 81 -9.83 34.73 -3.64
C ALA A 81 -10.73 33.77 -2.84
N VAL A 82 -11.72 34.27 -2.09
CA VAL A 82 -12.69 33.45 -1.34
C VAL A 82 -13.66 32.72 -2.27
N VAL A 83 -14.09 33.35 -3.37
CA VAL A 83 -14.98 32.70 -4.36
C VAL A 83 -14.24 31.58 -5.12
N ALA A 84 -12.97 31.79 -5.47
CA ALA A 84 -12.13 30.75 -6.08
C ALA A 84 -11.79 29.59 -5.11
N VAL A 85 -11.80 29.84 -3.80
CA VAL A 85 -11.63 28.81 -2.76
C VAL A 85 -12.82 27.86 -2.75
N ASN A 86 -14.05 28.35 -2.90
CA ASN A 86 -15.25 27.49 -2.89
C ASN A 86 -15.37 26.58 -4.12
N THR A 87 -14.81 26.97 -5.27
CA THR A 87 -14.80 26.15 -6.50
C THR A 87 -13.63 25.16 -6.54
N ALA A 88 -12.47 25.50 -5.97
CA ALA A 88 -11.27 24.65 -5.96
C ALA A 88 -11.15 23.72 -4.74
N ASP A 89 -11.70 24.09 -3.56
CA ASP A 89 -11.70 23.20 -2.38
C ASP A 89 -12.53 21.92 -2.60
N HIS A 90 -13.46 21.94 -3.57
CA HIS A 90 -14.20 20.76 -4.02
C HIS A 90 -13.33 19.71 -4.73
N GLU A 91 -12.14 20.08 -5.24
CA GLU A 91 -11.21 19.15 -5.88
C GLU A 91 -10.09 18.68 -4.94
N ASP A 92 -9.63 19.53 -4.01
CA ASP A 92 -8.43 19.26 -3.18
C ASP A 92 -8.76 18.67 -1.79
N TYR A 93 -9.98 18.87 -1.24
CA TYR A 93 -10.41 18.26 0.03
C TYR A 93 -10.51 16.72 -0.07
N PHE A 94 -10.86 16.21 -1.25
CA PHE A 94 -11.09 14.78 -1.47
C PHE A 94 -9.82 14.03 -1.86
N GLN A 95 -8.80 14.66 -2.46
CA GLN A 95 -7.56 13.96 -2.83
C GLN A 95 -6.66 13.57 -1.64
N HIS A 96 -6.92 14.06 -0.42
CA HIS A 96 -5.99 13.91 0.71
C HIS A 96 -6.57 13.30 1.99
N HIS A 97 -7.86 12.99 2.02
CA HIS A 97 -8.50 12.28 3.13
C HIS A 97 -8.94 10.87 2.70
N ALA A 98 -7.98 10.06 2.27
CA ALA A 98 -8.13 8.60 2.19
C ALA A 98 -7.69 7.99 3.53
N THR A 99 -8.56 8.06 4.54
CA THR A 99 -8.47 7.22 5.74
C THR A 99 -9.89 6.87 6.17
N PRO A 100 -10.16 5.62 6.59
CA PRO A 100 -11.49 5.24 7.04
C PRO A 100 -11.88 6.05 8.28
N PRO A 101 -13.15 6.47 8.43
CA PRO A 101 -13.61 7.07 9.67
C PRO A 101 -13.67 5.98 10.75
N GLN A 102 -12.73 6.00 11.71
CA GLN A 102 -13.07 5.54 13.04
C GLN A 102 -14.05 6.57 13.64
N ALA A 103 -15.21 6.09 14.06
CA ALA A 103 -16.24 6.89 14.70
C ALA A 103 -15.66 7.62 15.92
N VAL A 104 -15.52 8.94 15.81
CA VAL A 104 -15.27 9.82 16.96
C VAL A 104 -16.41 10.81 16.99
N ALA A 105 -17.22 10.68 18.05
CA ALA A 105 -18.34 11.56 18.34
C ALA A 105 -17.88 13.02 18.44
N LEU A 106 -18.63 13.89 17.77
CA LEU A 106 -18.50 15.34 17.83
C LEU A 106 -18.74 15.86 19.25
N ALA A 107 -17.76 16.58 19.80
CA ALA A 107 -18.02 17.63 20.78
C ALA A 107 -17.76 18.97 20.05
N ALA A 108 -18.84 19.64 19.68
CA ALA A 108 -18.82 20.98 19.15
C ALA A 108 -18.93 21.97 20.32
N ASP A 109 -17.89 22.75 20.58
CA ASP A 109 -18.01 24.00 21.34
C ASP A 109 -17.65 25.16 20.41
N ALA A 110 -18.68 25.94 20.10
CA ALA A 110 -18.61 27.15 19.32
C ALA A 110 -18.07 28.30 20.18
N VAL A 111 -17.13 29.07 19.66
CA VAL A 111 -16.83 30.42 20.14
C VAL A 111 -17.32 31.40 19.08
N VAL A 112 -18.42 32.08 19.41
CA VAL A 112 -18.97 33.22 18.70
C VAL A 112 -18.05 34.41 18.94
N ALA A 113 -17.61 35.07 17.87
CA ALA A 113 -17.00 36.40 17.94
C ALA A 113 -17.70 37.31 16.94
N ASP A 114 -18.43 38.29 17.49
CA ASP A 114 -19.15 39.35 16.80
C ASP A 114 -18.24 40.15 15.87
N ALA A 115 -18.61 40.24 14.59
CA ALA A 115 -18.06 41.22 13.66
C ALA A 115 -19.17 42.23 13.30
N VAL A 116 -19.01 43.45 13.81
CA VAL A 116 -19.84 44.61 13.52
C VAL A 116 -19.69 45.00 12.04
N VAL A 117 -20.80 44.99 11.29
CA VAL A 117 -20.87 45.45 9.91
C VAL A 117 -21.04 46.98 9.89
N PRO A 118 -20.24 47.77 9.14
CA PRO A 118 -20.47 49.21 9.02
C PRO A 118 -21.66 49.50 8.09
N PHE A 119 -22.52 50.41 8.55
CA PHE A 119 -23.65 50.97 7.82
C PHE A 119 -23.17 51.83 6.63
N VAL A 120 -23.63 51.52 5.41
CA VAL A 120 -23.42 52.35 4.21
C VAL A 120 -24.76 53.04 3.88
N PRO A 121 -24.81 54.38 3.70
CA PRO A 121 -26.05 55.08 3.39
C PRO A 121 -26.61 54.67 2.02
N GLN A 122 -27.92 54.47 1.98
CA GLN A 122 -28.70 54.42 0.73
C GLN A 122 -28.79 55.83 0.17
N ASP A 123 -28.18 56.06 -0.99
CA ASP A 123 -28.70 56.89 -2.10
C ASP A 123 -27.56 57.24 -3.07
N GLU A 124 -27.43 56.44 -4.14
CA GLU A 124 -27.00 56.89 -5.48
C GLU A 124 -27.15 55.69 -6.44
N LEU A 125 -28.31 55.62 -7.10
CA LEU A 125 -28.56 54.68 -8.20
C LEU A 125 -27.84 55.19 -9.45
N VAL A 126 -26.63 54.69 -9.71
CA VAL A 126 -26.05 54.71 -11.06
C VAL A 126 -26.60 53.49 -11.80
N PRO A 127 -27.22 53.64 -12.99
CA PRO A 127 -27.68 52.49 -13.76
C PRO A 127 -26.47 51.65 -14.17
N PHE A 128 -26.32 50.47 -13.59
CA PHE A 128 -25.34 49.48 -14.06
C PHE A 128 -25.83 48.97 -15.41
N GLN A 129 -25.27 49.49 -16.51
CA GLN A 129 -25.43 48.88 -17.82
C GLN A 129 -24.59 47.60 -17.85
N LEU A 130 -25.27 46.47 -17.94
CA LEU A 130 -24.65 45.16 -18.12
C LEU A 130 -24.19 45.09 -19.58
N GLU A 131 -22.92 45.38 -19.84
CA GLU A 131 -22.30 45.02 -21.12
C GLU A 131 -22.20 43.48 -21.16
N VAL A 132 -23.10 42.84 -21.90
CA VAL A 132 -23.00 41.41 -22.20
C VAL A 132 -21.91 41.25 -23.26
N PRO A 133 -20.79 40.56 -22.98
CA PRO A 133 -19.77 40.30 -23.99
C PRO A 133 -20.36 39.48 -25.15
N GLU A 134 -20.14 39.90 -26.40
CA GLU A 134 -20.69 39.26 -27.60
C GLU A 134 -20.06 37.89 -27.95
N GLU A 135 -19.14 37.37 -27.14
CA GLU A 135 -18.58 36.03 -27.29
C GLU A 135 -18.62 35.29 -25.95
N HIS A 136 -19.75 34.61 -25.68
CA HIS A 136 -19.77 33.52 -24.73
C HIS A 136 -19.33 32.25 -25.45
N ASP A 137 -18.08 31.80 -25.21
CA ASP A 137 -17.82 30.36 -25.24
C ASP A 137 -18.77 29.73 -24.20
N GLU A 138 -19.92 29.24 -24.65
CA GLU A 138 -20.83 28.46 -23.81
C GLU A 138 -20.07 27.20 -23.35
N VAL A 139 -19.43 27.28 -22.18
CA VAL A 139 -19.05 26.08 -21.43
C VAL A 139 -20.36 25.50 -20.90
N ALA A 140 -21.11 24.81 -21.75
CA ALA A 140 -22.29 24.07 -21.37
C ALA A 140 -21.87 23.02 -20.33
N VAL A 141 -22.28 23.23 -19.07
CA VAL A 141 -21.97 22.29 -17.99
C VAL A 141 -22.81 21.03 -18.19
N ASP A 142 -22.17 19.94 -18.59
CA ASP A 142 -22.82 18.62 -18.65
C ASP A 142 -23.08 18.10 -17.22
N LEU A 143 -24.31 18.34 -16.74
CA LEU A 143 -24.77 17.90 -15.42
C LEU A 143 -24.73 16.38 -15.28
N LEU A 144 -24.93 15.63 -16.37
CA LEU A 144 -24.89 14.17 -16.35
C LEU A 144 -23.46 13.69 -16.15
N GLN A 145 -22.49 14.25 -16.89
CA GLN A 145 -21.07 13.94 -16.65
C GLN A 145 -20.63 14.35 -15.24
N SER A 146 -21.12 15.49 -14.73
CA SER A 146 -20.81 15.97 -13.38
C SER A 146 -21.36 15.03 -12.29
N ALA A 147 -22.58 14.53 -12.47
CA ALA A 147 -23.20 13.54 -11.59
C ALA A 147 -22.43 12.22 -11.60
N GLU A 148 -22.06 11.71 -12.78
CA GLU A 148 -21.25 10.48 -12.92
C GLU A 148 -19.89 10.59 -12.22
N LYS A 149 -19.16 11.69 -12.46
CA LYS A 149 -17.86 11.95 -11.80
C LYS A 149 -18.01 12.05 -10.28
N SER A 150 -19.09 12.68 -9.81
CA SER A 150 -19.38 12.79 -8.38
C SER A 150 -19.60 11.42 -7.75
N VAL A 151 -20.44 10.57 -8.36
CA VAL A 151 -20.71 9.21 -7.87
C VAL A 151 -19.46 8.33 -7.91
N LEU A 152 -18.65 8.46 -8.98
CA LEU A 152 -17.37 7.76 -9.07
C LEU A 152 -16.44 8.17 -7.93
N ARG A 153 -16.30 9.47 -7.64
CA ARG A 153 -15.50 9.99 -6.51
C ARG A 153 -16.02 9.49 -5.16
N LEU A 154 -17.34 9.48 -4.93
CA LEU A 154 -17.92 8.98 -3.67
C LEU A 154 -17.58 7.49 -3.42
N ARG A 155 -17.41 6.72 -4.50
CA ARG A 155 -17.02 5.31 -4.41
C ARG A 155 -15.52 5.12 -4.30
N SER A 156 -14.72 5.83 -5.09
CA SER A 156 -13.27 5.62 -5.18
C SER A 156 -12.47 6.28 -4.06
N VAL A 157 -12.96 7.40 -3.52
CA VAL A 157 -12.25 8.20 -2.52
C VAL A 157 -12.83 8.00 -1.13
N THR A 158 -14.16 8.09 -1.00
CA THR A 158 -14.83 8.02 0.31
C THR A 158 -15.31 6.61 0.67
N TYR A 159 -15.13 5.64 -0.22
CA TYR A 159 -15.52 4.23 -0.04
C TYR A 159 -16.97 4.06 0.45
N MET A 160 -17.87 4.94 0.00
CA MET A 160 -19.25 4.94 0.47
C MET A 160 -19.98 3.66 0.03
N THR A 161 -20.79 3.12 0.94
CA THR A 161 -21.66 1.98 0.63
C THR A 161 -22.68 2.37 -0.45
N SER A 162 -23.20 1.40 -1.20
CA SER A 162 -24.19 1.67 -2.24
C SER A 162 -25.41 2.41 -1.70
N THR A 163 -25.89 2.04 -0.51
CA THR A 163 -27.01 2.71 0.16
C THR A 163 -26.70 4.16 0.50
N ALA A 164 -25.48 4.44 0.97
CA ALA A 164 -25.07 5.81 1.28
C ALA A 164 -24.93 6.67 0.01
N VAL A 165 -24.38 6.10 -1.07
CA VAL A 165 -24.30 6.78 -2.39
C VAL A 165 -25.70 7.10 -2.91
N GLU A 166 -26.62 6.13 -2.89
CA GLU A 166 -28.00 6.31 -3.34
C GLU A 166 -28.73 7.40 -2.54
N ALA A 167 -28.51 7.46 -1.21
CA ALA A 167 -29.03 8.52 -0.37
C ALA A 167 -28.47 9.90 -0.75
N VAL A 168 -27.15 10.02 -0.93
CA VAL A 168 -26.52 11.28 -1.35
C VAL A 168 -27.04 11.73 -2.72
N GLN A 169 -27.17 10.82 -3.69
CA GLN A 169 -27.73 11.15 -5.01
C GLN A 169 -29.15 11.72 -4.91
N LYS A 170 -29.98 11.15 -4.03
CA LYS A 170 -31.35 11.62 -3.80
C LYS A 170 -31.36 13.03 -3.19
N GLU A 171 -30.60 13.25 -2.11
CA GLU A 171 -30.56 14.55 -1.43
C GLU A 171 -29.93 15.63 -2.32
N CYS A 172 -28.91 15.30 -3.11
CA CYS A 172 -28.34 16.22 -4.10
C CYS A 172 -29.38 16.62 -5.16
N PHE A 173 -30.17 15.66 -5.67
CA PHE A 173 -31.20 15.98 -6.65
C PHE A 173 -32.31 16.87 -6.06
N LEU A 174 -32.78 16.59 -4.84
CA LEU A 174 -33.76 17.42 -4.15
C LEU A 174 -33.26 18.86 -3.96
N LEU A 175 -32.00 19.02 -3.53
CA LEU A 175 -31.39 20.34 -3.38
C LEU A 175 -31.31 21.10 -4.72
N MET A 176 -31.03 20.39 -5.82
CA MET A 176 -31.02 20.96 -7.16
C MET A 176 -32.43 21.42 -7.58
N GLU A 177 -33.46 20.61 -7.35
CA GLU A 177 -34.86 20.97 -7.62
C GLU A 177 -35.31 22.20 -6.81
N ASP A 178 -35.02 22.22 -5.51
CA ASP A 178 -35.35 23.35 -4.62
C ASP A 178 -34.62 24.63 -5.03
N THR A 179 -33.36 24.52 -5.43
CA THR A 179 -32.57 25.67 -5.91
C THR A 179 -33.12 26.19 -7.24
N ALA A 180 -33.45 25.31 -8.18
CA ALA A 180 -34.04 25.68 -9.45
C ALA A 180 -35.41 26.36 -9.25
N LEU A 181 -36.24 25.82 -8.34
CA LEU A 181 -37.52 26.42 -7.99
C LEU A 181 -37.35 27.79 -7.32
N HIS A 182 -36.39 27.94 -6.41
CA HIS A 182 -36.08 29.21 -5.77
C HIS A 182 -35.66 30.28 -6.79
N LEU A 183 -34.76 29.92 -7.71
CA LEU A 183 -34.31 30.82 -8.78
C LEU A 183 -35.44 31.15 -9.74
N LYS A 184 -36.24 30.16 -10.14
CA LYS A 184 -37.44 30.35 -10.98
C LYS A 184 -38.39 31.37 -10.36
N ASN A 185 -38.65 31.26 -9.05
CA ASN A 185 -39.52 32.18 -8.33
C ASN A 185 -38.95 33.61 -8.29
N LYS A 186 -37.64 33.76 -8.04
CA LYS A 186 -36.97 35.08 -8.06
C LYS A 186 -37.01 35.74 -9.44
N VAL A 187 -36.74 34.97 -10.49
CA VAL A 187 -36.79 35.45 -11.88
C VAL A 187 -38.22 35.85 -12.24
N LEU A 188 -39.21 35.03 -11.87
CA LEU A 188 -40.63 35.34 -12.09
C LEU A 188 -41.07 36.60 -11.35
N GLU A 189 -40.64 36.79 -10.10
CA GLU A 189 -40.94 38.00 -9.33
C GLU A 189 -40.29 39.25 -9.95
N TYR A 190 -39.05 39.15 -10.42
CA TYR A 190 -38.38 40.24 -11.13
C TYR A 190 -39.11 40.59 -12.43
N LEU A 191 -39.46 39.58 -13.23
CA LEU A 191 -40.13 39.76 -14.52
C LEU A 191 -41.57 40.26 -14.38
N LEU A 192 -42.27 39.99 -13.28
CA LEU A 192 -43.58 40.60 -13.00
C LEU A 192 -43.50 42.10 -12.67
N ARG A 193 -42.31 42.59 -12.27
CA ARG A 193 -42.08 44.01 -11.97
C ARG A 193 -41.61 44.82 -13.18
N THR A 194 -41.19 44.16 -14.25
CA THR A 194 -40.72 44.77 -15.51
C THR A 194 -41.66 44.40 -16.64
N ASP A 195 -42.11 45.35 -17.46
CA ASP A 195 -43.06 45.12 -18.55
C ASP A 195 -42.38 44.30 -19.68
N CYS A 196 -42.39 42.96 -19.57
CA CYS A 196 -41.69 42.04 -20.46
C CYS A 196 -42.66 41.28 -21.39
N ASP A 197 -42.23 41.08 -22.64
CA ASP A 197 -43.00 40.39 -23.68
C ASP A 197 -43.21 38.90 -23.34
N ALA A 198 -44.47 38.45 -23.36
CA ALA A 198 -44.91 37.15 -22.83
C ALA A 198 -44.41 35.94 -23.63
N GLY A 199 -43.94 36.14 -24.88
CA GLY A 199 -43.51 35.07 -25.78
C GLY A 199 -42.23 34.35 -25.35
N ASN A 200 -41.24 35.07 -24.82
CA ASN A 200 -39.94 34.50 -24.40
C ASN A 200 -39.93 34.00 -22.95
N LEU A 201 -40.96 34.35 -22.17
CA LEU A 201 -41.05 34.03 -20.74
C LEU A 201 -41.25 32.54 -20.50
N HIS A 202 -42.08 31.87 -21.30
CA HIS A 202 -42.33 30.44 -21.15
C HIS A 202 -41.08 29.61 -21.47
N GLN A 203 -40.30 30.02 -22.46
CA GLN A 203 -39.04 29.35 -22.81
C GLN A 203 -38.04 29.47 -21.66
N LEU A 204 -37.81 30.68 -21.14
CA LEU A 204 -36.93 30.92 -20.00
C LEU A 204 -37.37 30.15 -18.74
N LEU A 205 -38.67 30.13 -18.42
CA LEU A 205 -39.20 29.43 -17.25
C LEU A 205 -39.12 27.90 -17.37
N SER A 206 -39.03 27.38 -18.60
CA SER A 206 -38.87 25.94 -18.87
C SER A 206 -37.45 25.45 -18.56
N GLU A 207 -36.43 26.30 -18.72
CA GLU A 207 -35.02 25.99 -18.39
C GLU A 207 -34.78 25.65 -16.92
N PHE A 208 -35.67 26.10 -16.02
CA PHE A 208 -35.62 25.75 -14.59
C PHE A 208 -36.16 24.34 -14.29
N SER A 209 -36.66 23.62 -15.29
CA SER A 209 -37.19 22.27 -15.13
C SER A 209 -36.04 21.28 -15.28
N LEU A 210 -35.40 20.95 -14.16
CA LEU A 210 -34.23 20.08 -14.16
C LEU A 210 -34.64 18.62 -14.41
N SER A 211 -33.88 17.93 -15.26
CA SER A 211 -33.94 16.47 -15.37
C SER A 211 -33.00 15.84 -14.34
N ASP A 212 -33.39 14.69 -13.78
CA ASP A 212 -32.57 13.97 -12.79
C ASP A 212 -31.26 13.46 -13.44
N PRO A 213 -30.11 14.06 -13.11
CA PRO A 213 -28.85 13.69 -13.73
C PRO A 213 -28.34 12.33 -13.23
N PHE A 214 -28.92 11.79 -12.15
CA PHE A 214 -28.57 10.50 -11.57
C PHE A 214 -29.40 9.34 -12.11
N VAL A 215 -30.43 9.60 -12.94
CA VAL A 215 -31.40 8.57 -13.37
C VAL A 215 -30.75 7.33 -14.02
N LYS A 216 -29.65 7.52 -14.75
CA LYS A 216 -28.89 6.44 -15.42
C LYS A 216 -27.78 5.84 -14.59
N ILE A 217 -27.56 6.33 -13.37
CA ILE A 217 -26.50 5.91 -12.44
C ILE A 217 -27.04 5.78 -11.00
N ARG A 218 -28.33 5.53 -10.83
CA ARG A 218 -28.96 5.50 -9.50
C ARG A 218 -28.58 4.21 -8.77
N THR A 219 -28.67 3.05 -9.43
CA THR A 219 -28.34 1.77 -8.79
C THR A 219 -26.87 1.40 -8.97
N LYS A 220 -26.34 0.54 -8.09
CA LYS A 220 -24.98 -0.02 -8.26
C LYS A 220 -24.76 -0.61 -9.66
N ALA A 221 -25.71 -1.38 -10.19
CA ALA A 221 -25.58 -2.01 -11.51
C ALA A 221 -25.47 -0.97 -12.64
N GLN A 222 -26.30 0.07 -12.58
CA GLN A 222 -26.26 1.20 -13.53
C GLN A 222 -24.93 1.95 -13.45
N GLN A 223 -24.44 2.20 -12.22
CA GLN A 223 -23.16 2.86 -11.99
C GLN A 223 -22.00 2.05 -12.58
N MET A 224 -21.92 0.73 -12.28
CA MET A 224 -20.86 -0.12 -12.83
C MET A 224 -20.90 -0.16 -14.36
N SER A 225 -22.09 -0.28 -14.96
CA SER A 225 -22.23 -0.27 -16.42
C SER A 225 -21.79 1.07 -17.04
N CYS A 226 -22.14 2.20 -16.41
CA CYS A 226 -21.66 3.52 -16.82
C CYS A 226 -20.13 3.58 -16.72
N PHE A 227 -19.55 3.13 -15.61
CA PHE A 227 -18.12 3.22 -15.37
C PHE A 227 -17.29 2.34 -16.30
N GLN A 228 -17.76 1.13 -16.60
CA GLN A 228 -17.14 0.28 -17.61
C GLN A 228 -17.14 0.95 -18.98
N LYS A 229 -18.31 1.42 -19.43
CA LYS A 229 -18.49 1.97 -20.79
C LYS A 229 -17.78 3.30 -21.00
N LYS A 230 -17.78 4.18 -19.99
CA LYS A 230 -17.30 5.56 -20.12
C LYS A 230 -15.92 5.80 -19.52
N TYR A 231 -15.58 5.10 -18.45
CA TYR A 231 -14.33 5.32 -17.70
C TYR A 231 -13.41 4.10 -17.71
N GLY A 232 -13.74 3.03 -18.44
CA GLY A 232 -12.89 1.84 -18.57
C GLY A 232 -12.71 1.06 -17.26
N LEU A 233 -13.69 1.09 -16.35
CA LEU A 233 -13.64 0.31 -15.12
C LEU A 233 -13.51 -1.19 -15.45
N LEU A 234 -12.44 -1.82 -14.98
CA LEU A 234 -12.24 -3.24 -15.09
C LEU A 234 -13.06 -3.97 -14.02
N MET A 235 -13.72 -5.05 -14.39
CA MET A 235 -14.45 -5.92 -13.46
C MET A 235 -13.72 -7.24 -13.29
N PRO A 236 -13.67 -7.80 -12.07
CA PRO A 236 -13.16 -9.13 -11.88
C PRO A 236 -14.08 -10.17 -12.52
N GLU A 237 -13.46 -11.24 -13.00
CA GLU A 237 -14.11 -12.49 -13.42
C GLU A 237 -14.15 -13.46 -12.24
N GLU A 238 -15.31 -14.07 -12.01
CA GLU A 238 -15.43 -15.16 -11.04
C GLU A 238 -15.04 -16.48 -11.70
N ILE A 239 -13.99 -17.12 -11.19
CA ILE A 239 -13.48 -18.38 -11.72
C ILE A 239 -13.82 -19.51 -10.75
N PHE A 240 -14.49 -20.53 -11.29
CA PHE A 240 -14.93 -21.70 -10.54
C PHE A 240 -13.77 -22.66 -10.25
N LEU A 241 -13.66 -23.10 -9.01
CA LEU A 241 -12.61 -23.98 -8.51
C LEU A 241 -13.14 -25.38 -8.17
N GLY A 242 -14.44 -25.63 -8.26
CA GLY A 242 -15.06 -26.89 -7.84
C GLY A 242 -16.08 -26.67 -6.74
N TYR A 243 -16.37 -27.74 -6.01
CA TYR A 243 -17.38 -27.71 -4.96
C TYR A 243 -16.76 -28.07 -3.61
N THR A 244 -17.23 -27.40 -2.56
CA THR A 244 -16.89 -27.71 -1.17
C THR A 244 -18.18 -27.97 -0.38
N MET A 245 -18.07 -28.66 0.76
CA MET A 245 -19.19 -28.85 1.67
C MET A 245 -19.19 -27.73 2.71
N ASP A 246 -20.33 -27.08 2.89
CA ASP A 246 -20.51 -26.03 3.89
C ASP A 246 -21.84 -26.25 4.63
N SER A 247 -21.97 -25.66 5.81
CA SER A 247 -23.19 -25.74 6.62
C SER A 247 -24.03 -24.48 6.42
N ARG A 248 -25.17 -24.61 5.73
CA ARG A 248 -26.04 -23.46 5.45
C ARG A 248 -27.36 -23.55 6.17
N LEU A 249 -27.84 -22.39 6.66
CA LEU A 249 -29.14 -22.29 7.32
C LEU A 249 -30.25 -22.41 6.26
N ASN A 250 -31.00 -23.50 6.32
CA ASN A 250 -32.24 -23.62 5.61
C ASN A 250 -33.27 -22.70 6.30
N THR A 251 -33.52 -21.51 5.75
CA THR A 251 -34.37 -20.49 6.39
C THR A 251 -35.83 -20.92 6.57
N LEU A 252 -36.30 -21.88 5.79
CA LEU A 252 -37.65 -22.43 5.90
C LEU A 252 -37.77 -23.40 7.09
N ARG A 253 -36.72 -24.18 7.35
CA ARG A 253 -36.68 -25.18 8.42
C ARG A 253 -35.99 -24.69 9.69
N LEU A 254 -35.24 -23.60 9.60
CA LEU A 254 -34.34 -23.07 10.63
C LEU A 254 -33.33 -24.11 11.14
N VAL A 255 -32.86 -24.99 10.24
CA VAL A 255 -31.86 -26.02 10.52
C VAL A 255 -30.64 -25.79 9.62
N LEU A 256 -29.45 -26.05 10.15
CA LEU A 256 -28.20 -26.07 9.39
C LEU A 256 -28.09 -27.40 8.64
N GLU A 257 -28.02 -27.35 7.31
CA GLU A 257 -27.92 -28.53 6.45
C GLU A 257 -26.57 -28.52 5.71
N PRO A 258 -25.84 -29.65 5.66
CA PRO A 258 -24.66 -29.79 4.82
C PRO A 258 -25.07 -29.57 3.36
N THR A 259 -24.48 -28.55 2.74
CA THR A 259 -24.82 -28.12 1.40
C THR A 259 -23.55 -28.03 0.57
N GLN A 260 -23.60 -28.56 -0.65
CA GLN A 260 -22.52 -28.41 -1.60
C GLN A 260 -22.54 -26.96 -2.14
N VAL A 261 -21.44 -26.25 -1.96
CA VAL A 261 -21.27 -24.85 -2.38
C VAL A 261 -20.17 -24.78 -3.43
N ALA A 262 -20.40 -23.98 -4.46
CA ALA A 262 -19.35 -23.68 -5.44
C ALA A 262 -18.22 -22.89 -4.76
N ALA A 263 -17.00 -23.41 -4.83
CA ALA A 263 -15.79 -22.66 -4.52
C ALA A 263 -15.39 -21.88 -5.77
N SER A 264 -15.08 -20.61 -5.61
CA SER A 264 -14.63 -19.72 -6.67
C SER A 264 -13.67 -18.67 -6.12
N PHE A 265 -12.95 -18.02 -7.03
CA PHE A 265 -12.15 -16.84 -6.70
C PHE A 265 -12.39 -15.73 -7.72
N GLN A 266 -11.98 -14.51 -7.36
CA GLN A 266 -12.12 -13.35 -8.22
C GLN A 266 -10.77 -13.06 -8.87
N TYR A 267 -10.73 -12.99 -10.20
CA TYR A 267 -9.53 -12.67 -10.98
C TYR A 267 -9.73 -11.39 -11.79
N LEU A 268 -8.73 -10.51 -11.76
CA LEU A 268 -8.65 -9.32 -12.60
C LEU A 268 -7.37 -9.39 -13.43
N SER A 269 -7.53 -9.45 -14.75
CA SER A 269 -6.41 -9.63 -15.67
C SER A 269 -5.33 -8.58 -15.48
N ILE A 270 -4.11 -9.01 -15.12
CA ILE A 270 -2.95 -8.12 -15.03
C ILE A 270 -2.67 -7.44 -16.37
N LYS A 271 -2.91 -8.13 -17.49
CA LYS A 271 -2.78 -7.56 -18.84
C LYS A 271 -3.71 -6.36 -19.03
N ASP A 272 -4.97 -6.47 -18.65
CA ASP A 272 -5.92 -5.37 -18.79
C ASP A 272 -5.68 -4.24 -17.79
N ILE A 273 -5.23 -4.56 -16.57
CA ILE A 273 -4.77 -3.54 -15.61
C ILE A 273 -3.61 -2.74 -16.20
N LEU A 274 -2.59 -3.42 -16.75
CA LEU A 274 -1.43 -2.76 -17.35
C LEU A 274 -1.81 -1.93 -18.58
N LYS A 275 -2.75 -2.39 -19.44
CA LYS A 275 -3.28 -1.53 -20.52
C LYS A 275 -3.93 -0.26 -19.98
N SER A 276 -4.71 -0.37 -18.90
CA SER A 276 -5.34 0.79 -18.26
C SER A 276 -4.30 1.76 -17.72
N VAL A 277 -3.28 1.27 -17.02
CA VAL A 277 -2.15 2.08 -16.52
C VAL A 277 -1.39 2.75 -17.67
N MET A 278 -1.05 2.00 -18.71
CA MET A 278 -0.32 2.51 -19.87
C MET A 278 -1.17 3.44 -20.75
N SER A 279 -2.50 3.49 -20.57
CA SER A 279 -3.36 4.47 -21.23
C SER A 279 -3.16 5.88 -20.65
N ASP A 280 -2.83 5.99 -19.37
CA ASP A 280 -2.55 7.26 -18.71
C ASP A 280 -1.21 7.85 -19.22
N PRO A 281 -1.20 9.04 -19.87
CA PRO A 281 0.01 9.61 -20.42
C PRO A 281 1.09 9.93 -19.39
N TYR A 282 0.71 10.28 -18.15
CA TYR A 282 1.65 10.60 -17.10
C TYR A 282 2.35 9.34 -16.60
N LEU A 283 1.59 8.29 -16.27
CA LEU A 283 2.14 7.02 -15.81
C LEU A 283 2.94 6.33 -16.91
N ARG A 284 2.43 6.29 -18.15
CA ARG A 284 3.14 5.73 -19.31
C ARG A 284 4.51 6.38 -19.50
N ASN A 285 4.57 7.71 -19.46
CA ASN A 285 5.84 8.43 -19.60
C ASN A 285 6.82 8.10 -18.46
N LEU A 286 6.35 7.98 -17.23
CA LEU A 286 7.20 7.58 -16.10
C LEU A 286 7.71 6.15 -16.27
N ILE A 287 6.86 5.22 -16.69
CA ILE A 287 7.22 3.81 -16.86
C ILE A 287 8.26 3.64 -17.98
N ILE A 288 8.08 4.31 -19.12
CA ILE A 288 9.02 4.26 -20.25
C ILE A 288 10.37 4.86 -19.88
N ASN A 289 10.36 6.03 -19.25
CA ASN A 289 11.59 6.76 -18.89
C ASN A 289 12.24 6.27 -17.58
N GLY A 290 11.55 5.42 -16.80
CA GLY A 290 12.08 4.81 -15.57
C GLY A 290 13.06 3.65 -15.83
N ASN A 291 13.28 3.26 -17.09
CA ASN A 291 14.22 2.22 -17.50
C ASN A 291 15.64 2.77 -17.69
N VAL A 292 16.18 3.46 -16.68
CA VAL A 292 17.52 4.05 -16.75
C VAL A 292 18.39 3.52 -15.63
N ARG A 293 19.59 3.08 -16.00
CA ARG A 293 20.63 2.68 -15.05
C ARG A 293 21.36 3.91 -14.52
N SER A 294 21.64 3.92 -13.24
CA SER A 294 22.47 4.89 -12.55
C SER A 294 23.94 4.74 -12.98
N GLU A 295 24.61 5.86 -13.22
CA GLU A 295 26.03 5.90 -13.66
C GLU A 295 26.99 6.35 -12.55
N ASP A 296 26.46 6.71 -11.39
CA ASP A 296 27.19 7.32 -10.28
C ASP A 296 27.63 6.32 -9.20
N GLY A 297 27.54 5.02 -9.49
CA GLY A 297 27.95 3.94 -8.58
C GLY A 297 26.93 3.59 -7.49
N TYR A 298 25.73 4.19 -7.52
CA TYR A 298 24.64 3.85 -6.61
C TYR A 298 23.63 2.90 -7.27
N VAL A 299 23.13 1.96 -6.48
CA VAL A 299 22.02 1.06 -6.79
C VAL A 299 20.75 1.67 -6.20
N ARG A 300 19.80 2.04 -7.07
CA ARG A 300 18.52 2.68 -6.70
C ARG A 300 17.30 1.90 -7.16
N SER A 301 17.48 1.08 -8.18
CA SER A 301 16.41 0.30 -8.76
C SER A 301 16.91 -1.03 -9.31
N PHE A 302 15.97 -1.86 -9.75
CA PHE A 302 16.27 -3.09 -10.46
C PHE A 302 17.23 -2.88 -11.65
N CYS A 303 17.17 -1.73 -12.35
CA CYS A 303 18.06 -1.44 -13.49
C CYS A 303 19.55 -1.37 -13.14
N ASP A 304 19.86 -1.14 -11.87
CA ASP A 304 21.24 -1.02 -11.40
C ASP A 304 21.86 -2.37 -11.03
N GLY A 305 21.01 -3.37 -10.79
CA GLY A 305 21.39 -4.69 -10.31
C GLY A 305 21.95 -5.61 -11.41
N GLU A 306 22.68 -6.63 -10.95
CA GLU A 306 23.33 -7.63 -11.82
C GLU A 306 22.31 -8.40 -12.66
N LEU A 307 21.15 -8.75 -12.09
CA LEU A 307 20.13 -9.52 -12.79
C LEU A 307 19.60 -8.76 -14.02
N TYR A 308 19.42 -7.43 -13.92
CA TYR A 308 19.06 -6.61 -15.07
C TYR A 308 20.16 -6.56 -16.13
N ALA A 309 21.44 -6.55 -15.73
CA ALA A 309 22.55 -6.59 -16.68
C ALA A 309 22.57 -7.88 -17.52
N THR A 310 22.04 -8.98 -16.98
CA THR A 310 21.90 -10.26 -17.69
C THR A 310 20.68 -10.35 -18.62
N LEU A 311 19.76 -9.36 -18.57
CA LEU A 311 18.59 -9.37 -19.44
C LEU A 311 18.95 -9.17 -20.92
N PRO A 312 18.30 -9.91 -21.83
CA PRO A 312 18.30 -9.57 -23.25
C PRO A 312 17.84 -8.12 -23.49
N ASP A 313 18.40 -7.44 -24.48
CA ASP A 313 18.08 -6.02 -24.74
C ASP A 313 16.59 -5.78 -25.03
N GLU A 314 15.93 -6.74 -25.69
CA GLU A 314 14.47 -6.73 -25.94
C GLU A 314 13.63 -6.73 -24.66
N LEU A 315 14.18 -7.22 -23.54
CA LEU A 315 13.53 -7.31 -22.24
C LEU A 315 13.87 -6.14 -21.30
N LYS A 316 14.88 -5.32 -21.64
CA LYS A 316 15.31 -4.17 -20.82
C LYS A 316 14.31 -3.00 -20.80
N MET A 317 13.44 -2.92 -21.80
CA MET A 317 12.43 -1.86 -21.96
C MET A 317 11.01 -2.33 -21.59
N CYS A 318 10.89 -3.27 -20.65
CA CYS A 318 9.61 -3.83 -20.21
C CYS A 318 9.05 -3.12 -18.97
N VAL A 319 7.74 -3.25 -18.77
CA VAL A 319 7.09 -3.02 -17.49
C VAL A 319 7.59 -4.07 -16.48
N ARG A 320 8.00 -3.65 -15.30
CA ARG A 320 8.61 -4.48 -14.26
C ARG A 320 7.62 -4.66 -13.12
N VAL A 321 7.14 -5.88 -12.97
CA VAL A 321 6.12 -6.27 -12.01
C VAL A 321 6.78 -6.93 -10.81
N VAL A 322 6.42 -6.49 -9.61
CA VAL A 322 6.72 -7.20 -8.35
C VAL A 322 5.43 -7.70 -7.78
N LEU A 323 5.37 -9.01 -7.53
CA LEU A 323 4.20 -9.71 -7.05
C LEU A 323 4.25 -9.86 -5.54
N TYR A 324 3.13 -9.61 -4.90
CA TYR A 324 2.92 -9.70 -3.45
C TYR A 324 1.77 -10.64 -3.15
N ILE A 325 1.89 -11.34 -2.02
CA ILE A 325 0.91 -12.30 -1.54
C ILE A 325 0.76 -12.05 -0.05
N ASP A 326 -0.48 -11.84 0.39
CA ASP A 326 -0.79 -11.56 1.79
C ASP A 326 -2.19 -12.05 2.13
N ASP A 327 -2.40 -12.38 3.39
CA ASP A 327 -3.67 -12.87 3.93
C ASP A 327 -4.41 -11.75 4.67
N LEU A 328 -5.65 -11.48 4.25
CA LEU A 328 -6.53 -10.54 4.91
C LEU A 328 -7.51 -11.25 5.84
N GLU A 329 -7.41 -10.96 7.15
CA GLU A 329 -8.40 -11.37 8.14
C GLU A 329 -9.61 -10.42 8.10
N ILE A 330 -10.76 -10.90 7.62
CA ILE A 330 -11.99 -10.10 7.50
C ILE A 330 -12.85 -10.20 8.77
N VAL A 331 -12.62 -11.20 9.61
CA VAL A 331 -13.41 -11.43 10.83
C VAL A 331 -12.86 -10.59 11.98
N GLN A 332 -13.74 -10.23 12.92
CA GLN A 332 -13.35 -9.50 14.12
C GLN A 332 -12.26 -10.26 14.90
N ALA A 333 -11.16 -9.56 15.20
CA ALA A 333 -9.94 -10.08 15.84
C ALA A 333 -10.10 -10.67 17.26
N LEU A 334 -11.33 -10.77 17.79
CA LEU A 334 -11.65 -11.38 19.10
C LEU A 334 -12.63 -12.57 18.97
N SER A 335 -12.94 -13.00 17.75
CA SER A 335 -13.89 -14.08 17.47
C SER A 335 -13.22 -15.45 17.51
N ALA A 336 -13.94 -16.50 17.93
CA ALA A 336 -13.48 -17.89 17.80
C ALA A 336 -13.31 -18.38 16.34
N ARG A 337 -13.55 -17.51 15.35
CA ARG A 337 -13.45 -17.76 13.91
C ARG A 337 -12.25 -17.07 13.25
N ILE A 338 -11.34 -16.50 14.06
CA ILE A 338 -10.08 -15.94 13.57
C ILE A 338 -9.33 -17.03 12.81
N GLY A 339 -8.81 -16.69 11.63
CA GLY A 339 -8.05 -17.58 10.77
C GLY A 339 -8.86 -18.49 9.87
N VAL A 340 -10.18 -18.60 10.07
CA VAL A 340 -11.05 -19.51 9.30
C VAL A 340 -11.55 -18.87 8.00
N TYR A 341 -11.75 -17.55 7.97
CA TYR A 341 -12.33 -16.84 6.82
C TYR A 341 -11.36 -15.80 6.25
N LYS A 342 -10.09 -16.16 6.18
CA LYS A 342 -9.05 -15.34 5.56
C LYS A 342 -9.25 -15.29 4.05
N VAL A 343 -9.03 -14.11 3.48
CA VAL A 343 -8.97 -13.91 2.04
C VAL A 343 -7.51 -13.71 1.66
N GLY A 344 -7.00 -14.62 0.84
CA GLY A 344 -5.67 -14.49 0.27
C GLY A 344 -5.71 -13.51 -0.90
N GLY A 345 -4.92 -12.47 -0.80
CA GLY A 345 -4.78 -11.43 -1.82
C GLY A 345 -3.51 -11.62 -2.63
N ILE A 346 -3.66 -11.60 -3.96
CA ILE A 346 -2.55 -11.54 -4.90
C ILE A 346 -2.59 -10.16 -5.57
N TYR A 347 -1.53 -9.39 -5.38
CA TYR A 347 -1.43 -8.01 -5.87
C TYR A 347 -0.02 -7.70 -6.32
N PHE A 348 0.16 -6.60 -7.06
CA PHE A 348 1.44 -6.26 -7.63
C PHE A 348 1.69 -4.74 -7.66
N GLY A 349 2.98 -4.39 -7.69
CA GLY A 349 3.47 -3.04 -7.95
C GLY A 349 4.25 -2.96 -9.26
N ILE A 350 4.40 -1.73 -9.80
CA ILE A 350 5.15 -1.45 -11.03
C ILE A 350 6.46 -0.74 -10.70
N GLN A 351 7.57 -1.46 -10.73
CA GLN A 351 8.89 -0.97 -10.30
C GLN A 351 9.54 0.02 -11.27
N ASN A 352 8.92 0.33 -12.41
CA ASN A 352 9.37 1.44 -13.26
C ASN A 352 9.01 2.81 -12.66
N LEU A 353 8.03 2.85 -11.74
CA LEU A 353 7.60 4.10 -11.11
C LEU A 353 8.59 4.53 -10.01
N PRO A 354 8.73 5.84 -9.75
CA PRO A 354 9.46 6.35 -8.59
C PRO A 354 8.94 5.79 -7.26
N ALA A 355 9.82 5.68 -6.26
CA ALA A 355 9.50 5.10 -4.96
C ALA A 355 8.32 5.79 -4.25
N GLU A 356 8.19 7.11 -4.40
CA GLU A 356 7.12 7.91 -3.81
C GLU A 356 5.75 7.55 -4.39
N LEU A 357 5.71 7.16 -5.67
CA LEU A 357 4.48 6.71 -6.31
C LEU A 357 4.19 5.25 -5.98
N ASN A 358 5.20 4.38 -5.88
CA ASN A 358 5.01 2.99 -5.47
C ASN A 358 4.48 2.88 -4.03
N ALA A 359 4.74 3.87 -3.17
CA ALA A 359 4.20 3.93 -1.82
C ALA A 359 2.70 4.32 -1.76
N LEU A 360 2.10 4.79 -2.87
CA LEU A 360 0.68 5.14 -2.91
C LEU A 360 -0.19 3.90 -3.09
N LEU A 361 -1.22 3.76 -2.25
CA LEU A 361 -2.20 2.66 -2.35
C LEU A 361 -2.87 2.59 -3.73
N SER A 362 -3.01 3.71 -4.44
CA SER A 362 -3.57 3.74 -5.80
C SER A 362 -2.68 3.07 -6.86
N ASN A 363 -1.42 2.79 -6.53
CA ASN A 363 -0.44 2.12 -7.40
C ASN A 363 -0.10 0.71 -6.90
N ILE A 364 -0.92 0.16 -5.99
CA ILE A 364 -0.89 -1.25 -5.60
C ILE A 364 -2.11 -1.91 -6.25
N PHE A 365 -1.87 -2.81 -7.21
CA PHE A 365 -2.90 -3.36 -8.07
C PHE A 365 -3.25 -4.79 -7.67
N VAL A 366 -4.52 -5.04 -7.33
CA VAL A 366 -5.00 -6.38 -7.01
C VAL A 366 -5.32 -7.14 -8.30
N THR A 367 -4.77 -8.36 -8.44
CA THR A 367 -5.04 -9.25 -9.58
C THR A 367 -5.89 -10.46 -9.19
N ALA A 368 -5.83 -10.93 -7.94
CA ALA A 368 -6.73 -11.98 -7.48
C ALA A 368 -7.10 -11.85 -6.00
N LEU A 369 -8.32 -12.28 -5.67
CA LEU A 369 -8.79 -12.50 -4.32
C LEU A 369 -9.40 -13.90 -4.25
N ALA A 370 -8.83 -14.75 -3.41
CA ALA A 370 -9.30 -16.12 -3.18
C ALA A 370 -9.51 -16.37 -1.69
N TYR A 371 -10.23 -17.43 -1.34
CA TYR A 371 -10.12 -17.96 0.01
C TYR A 371 -8.67 -18.35 0.29
N ALA A 372 -8.10 -17.97 1.44
CA ALA A 372 -6.67 -18.17 1.71
C ALA A 372 -6.24 -19.63 1.53
N GLY A 373 -7.05 -20.58 2.00
CA GLY A 373 -6.79 -22.01 1.84
C GLY A 373 -6.79 -22.52 0.38
N ASP A 374 -7.39 -21.76 -0.55
CA ASP A 374 -7.39 -22.07 -1.98
C ASP A 374 -6.21 -21.44 -2.74
N VAL A 375 -5.46 -20.48 -2.16
CA VAL A 375 -4.33 -19.82 -2.85
C VAL A 375 -3.26 -20.81 -3.28
N LYS A 376 -3.07 -21.89 -2.52
CA LYS A 376 -2.12 -22.97 -2.83
C LYS A 376 -2.48 -23.81 -4.07
N ARG A 377 -3.66 -23.59 -4.65
CA ARG A 377 -4.16 -24.36 -5.78
C ARG A 377 -3.63 -23.80 -7.10
N PRO A 378 -2.99 -24.62 -7.97
CA PRO A 378 -2.48 -24.16 -9.27
C PRO A 378 -3.53 -23.47 -10.16
N GLU A 379 -4.81 -23.83 -10.02
CA GLU A 379 -5.92 -23.24 -10.77
C GLU A 379 -6.11 -21.75 -10.47
N VAL A 380 -5.75 -21.29 -9.26
CA VAL A 380 -5.78 -19.85 -8.90
C VAL A 380 -4.69 -19.07 -9.64
N TRP A 381 -3.54 -19.72 -9.91
CA TRP A 381 -2.39 -19.11 -10.57
C TRP A 381 -2.44 -19.19 -12.10
N ALA A 382 -3.20 -20.12 -12.65
CA ALA A 382 -3.26 -20.37 -14.08
C ALA A 382 -3.64 -19.12 -14.92
N PRO A 383 -4.64 -18.30 -14.54
CA PRO A 383 -4.97 -17.09 -15.30
C PRO A 383 -3.85 -16.04 -15.25
N PHE A 384 -3.24 -15.83 -14.08
CA PHE A 384 -2.11 -14.92 -13.91
C PHE A 384 -0.90 -15.35 -14.75
N LEU A 385 -0.54 -16.63 -14.70
CA LEU A 385 0.56 -17.18 -15.49
C LEU A 385 0.30 -17.09 -16.99
N LYS A 386 -0.94 -17.30 -17.43
CA LYS A 386 -1.33 -17.12 -18.82
C LYS A 386 -1.09 -15.67 -19.26
N ASP A 387 -1.61 -14.70 -18.51
CA ASP A 387 -1.45 -13.27 -18.83
C ASP A 387 0.03 -12.85 -18.84
N MET A 388 0.81 -13.29 -17.85
CA MET A 388 2.24 -12.98 -17.77
C MET A 388 3.04 -13.63 -18.91
N LYS A 389 2.72 -14.86 -19.31
CA LYS A 389 3.36 -15.52 -20.47
C LYS A 389 3.07 -14.77 -21.76
N GLU A 390 1.84 -14.30 -21.96
CA GLU A 390 1.48 -13.48 -23.11
C GLU A 390 2.25 -12.14 -23.09
N LEU A 391 2.23 -11.43 -21.95
CA LEU A 391 2.92 -10.15 -21.78
C LEU A 391 4.44 -10.23 -21.96
N GLU A 392 5.06 -11.33 -21.55
CA GLU A 392 6.51 -11.54 -21.63
C GLU A 392 6.94 -11.97 -23.04
N ASN A 393 6.23 -12.91 -23.66
CA ASN A 393 6.65 -13.54 -24.92
C ASN A 393 6.14 -12.78 -26.16
N GLU A 394 4.86 -12.43 -26.16
CA GLU A 394 4.17 -11.79 -27.30
C GLU A 394 4.10 -10.27 -27.11
N GLY A 395 3.94 -9.81 -25.87
CA GLY A 395 3.66 -8.43 -25.51
C GLY A 395 2.19 -8.06 -25.65
N CYS A 396 1.91 -6.77 -25.58
CA CYS A 396 0.58 -6.21 -25.65
C CYS A 396 0.56 -4.99 -26.55
N GLU A 397 -0.30 -5.01 -27.56
CA GLU A 397 -0.62 -3.87 -28.40
C GLU A 397 -1.89 -3.18 -27.91
N MET A 398 -1.91 -1.85 -27.98
CA MET A 398 -3.05 -1.01 -27.64
C MET A 398 -3.03 0.26 -28.49
N ILE A 399 -4.17 0.96 -28.58
CA ILE A 399 -4.25 2.25 -29.26
C ILE A 399 -4.14 3.35 -28.21
N VAL A 400 -3.18 4.25 -28.40
CA VAL A 400 -2.95 5.42 -27.54
C VAL A 400 -2.94 6.65 -28.43
N ASP A 401 -3.81 7.62 -28.15
CA ASP A 401 -3.92 8.86 -28.93
C ASP A 401 -4.11 8.62 -30.45
N GLY A 402 -4.78 7.52 -30.81
CA GLY A 402 -5.03 7.11 -32.20
C GLY A 402 -3.91 6.29 -32.85
N GLU A 403 -2.77 6.13 -32.17
CA GLU A 403 -1.59 5.42 -32.69
C GLU A 403 -1.40 4.06 -32.02
N PRO A 404 -0.88 3.05 -32.74
CA PRO A 404 -0.48 1.78 -32.14
C PRO A 404 0.67 1.97 -31.14
N PHE A 405 0.48 1.44 -29.94
CA PHE A 405 1.48 1.41 -28.87
C PHE A 405 1.67 -0.03 -28.39
N PHE A 406 2.92 -0.45 -28.28
CA PHE A 406 3.30 -1.81 -27.89
C PHE A 406 4.15 -1.80 -26.63
N PHE A 407 3.85 -2.69 -25.69
CA PHE A 407 4.67 -2.90 -24.49
C PHE A 407 4.75 -4.37 -24.10
N ARG A 408 5.76 -4.71 -23.30
CA ARG A 408 5.95 -6.03 -22.67
C ARG A 408 6.01 -5.87 -21.16
N ALA A 409 5.79 -6.95 -20.41
CA ALA A 409 5.95 -6.96 -18.95
C ALA A 409 6.72 -8.18 -18.46
N LEU A 410 7.44 -8.02 -17.36
CA LEU A 410 8.24 -9.06 -16.69
C LEU A 410 7.89 -9.13 -15.21
N LEU A 411 7.73 -10.35 -14.70
CA LEU A 411 7.73 -10.60 -13.26
C LEU A 411 9.17 -10.61 -12.76
N ILE A 412 9.59 -9.58 -12.04
CA ILE A 412 10.98 -9.43 -11.61
C ILE A 412 11.26 -9.91 -10.18
N ALA A 413 10.23 -9.95 -9.33
CA ALA A 413 10.34 -10.51 -7.99
C ALA A 413 8.98 -10.98 -7.46
N GLN A 414 9.05 -11.97 -6.57
CA GLN A 414 7.95 -12.34 -5.68
C GLN A 414 8.38 -12.02 -4.25
N ILE A 415 7.50 -11.31 -3.53
CA ILE A 415 7.66 -10.91 -2.14
C ILE A 415 6.43 -11.41 -1.37
N GLY A 416 6.65 -11.87 -0.15
CA GLY A 416 5.61 -12.26 0.79
C GLY A 416 6.28 -12.65 2.09
N ASP A 417 5.46 -12.83 3.13
CA ASP A 417 5.95 -13.46 4.35
C ASP A 417 6.53 -14.86 4.05
N SER A 418 7.34 -15.38 4.97
CA SER A 418 8.03 -16.65 4.74
C SER A 418 7.07 -17.80 4.45
N LEU A 419 5.89 -17.81 5.07
CA LEU A 419 4.86 -18.82 4.84
C LEU A 419 4.32 -18.77 3.39
N ALA A 420 3.82 -17.62 2.95
CA ALA A 420 3.27 -17.46 1.60
C ALA A 420 4.34 -17.64 0.52
N ALA A 421 5.54 -17.07 0.74
CA ALA A 421 6.65 -17.22 -0.20
C ALA A 421 7.08 -18.69 -0.35
N HIS A 422 7.18 -19.45 0.74
CA HIS A 422 7.56 -20.86 0.67
C HIS A 422 6.50 -21.70 -0.02
N GLU A 423 5.23 -21.46 0.26
CA GLU A 423 4.12 -22.18 -0.38
C GLU A 423 4.10 -21.95 -1.89
N VAL A 424 4.21 -20.69 -2.32
CA VAL A 424 4.14 -20.31 -3.74
C VAL A 424 5.37 -20.74 -4.53
N LEU A 425 6.53 -20.74 -3.89
CA LEU A 425 7.79 -21.12 -4.54
C LEU A 425 8.12 -22.61 -4.44
N GLY A 426 7.29 -23.40 -3.74
CA GLY A 426 7.47 -24.85 -3.63
C GLY A 426 8.52 -25.28 -2.60
N PHE A 427 8.83 -24.44 -1.61
CA PHE A 427 9.72 -24.77 -0.49
C PHE A 427 8.96 -25.36 0.69
N SER A 428 9.71 -26.01 1.57
CA SER A 428 9.19 -26.52 2.84
C SER A 428 9.03 -25.35 3.84
N HIS A 429 8.04 -25.46 4.74
CA HIS A 429 7.75 -24.43 5.74
C HIS A 429 8.96 -24.11 6.64
N SER A 430 8.95 -22.94 7.29
CA SER A 430 10.04 -22.47 8.17
C SER A 430 10.37 -23.45 9.31
N SER A 431 9.40 -24.27 9.73
CA SER A 431 9.54 -25.31 10.76
C SER A 431 10.44 -26.48 10.35
N SER A 432 10.73 -26.61 9.05
CA SER A 432 11.53 -27.71 8.48
C SER A 432 13.00 -27.63 8.90
N ASN A 433 13.69 -28.77 8.88
CA ASN A 433 15.14 -28.81 9.18
C ASN A 433 15.96 -28.03 8.15
N VAL A 434 15.60 -28.12 6.87
CA VAL A 434 16.13 -27.29 5.78
C VAL A 434 14.99 -26.44 5.27
N PHE A 435 15.00 -25.16 5.61
CA PHE A 435 13.89 -24.24 5.36
C PHE A 435 14.27 -23.04 4.49
N CYS A 436 15.55 -22.64 4.49
CA CYS A 436 15.99 -21.46 3.76
C CYS A 436 15.79 -21.63 2.25
N ARG A 437 15.16 -20.63 1.63
CA ARG A 437 14.97 -20.55 0.17
C ARG A 437 16.19 -20.05 -0.60
N CYS A 438 17.25 -19.61 0.11
CA CYS A 438 18.50 -19.15 -0.49
C CYS A 438 19.66 -20.14 -0.32
N CYS A 439 19.63 -20.99 0.71
CA CYS A 439 20.73 -21.93 0.99
C CYS A 439 20.26 -23.25 1.61
N TYR A 440 21.17 -24.23 1.70
CA TYR A 440 20.95 -25.54 2.31
C TYR A 440 21.36 -25.59 3.80
N ILE A 441 21.25 -24.48 4.53
CA ILE A 441 21.52 -24.50 5.97
C ILE A 441 20.49 -25.37 6.69
N ASN A 442 20.96 -26.19 7.63
CA ASN A 442 20.07 -26.89 8.54
C ASN A 442 19.90 -26.13 9.85
N ARG A 443 18.79 -26.37 10.56
CA ARG A 443 18.48 -25.69 11.83
C ARG A 443 19.59 -25.84 12.87
N SER A 444 20.20 -27.03 12.96
CA SER A 444 21.25 -27.28 13.95
C SER A 444 22.52 -26.48 13.70
N ASP A 445 22.89 -26.25 12.43
CA ASP A 445 24.08 -25.49 12.06
C ASP A 445 23.86 -24.00 12.22
N MET A 446 22.66 -23.51 11.86
CA MET A 446 22.26 -22.13 12.16
C MET A 446 22.32 -21.83 13.66
N TRP A 447 21.95 -22.79 14.52
CA TRP A 447 21.95 -22.59 15.99
C TRP A 447 23.33 -22.69 16.66
N LYS A 448 24.39 -23.14 15.97
CA LYS A 448 25.71 -23.33 16.58
C LYS A 448 26.43 -22.00 16.84
N ASP A 449 26.50 -21.16 15.82
CA ASP A 449 27.17 -19.86 15.89
C ASP A 449 26.35 -18.72 15.29
N GLY A 450 25.21 -19.02 14.63
CA GLY A 450 24.30 -18.02 14.09
C GLY A 450 24.81 -17.20 12.91
N THR A 451 26.10 -17.29 12.62
CA THR A 451 26.79 -16.62 11.51
C THR A 451 27.15 -17.57 10.38
N THR A 452 27.04 -18.89 10.58
CA THR A 452 27.27 -19.88 9.52
C THR A 452 26.25 -19.68 8.40
N LEU A 453 26.76 -19.53 7.18
CA LEU A 453 25.94 -19.54 5.97
C LEU A 453 25.91 -20.96 5.39
N GLY A 454 24.72 -21.41 4.97
CA GLY A 454 24.59 -22.66 4.23
C GLY A 454 25.12 -22.54 2.80
N ALA A 455 25.36 -23.68 2.16
CA ALA A 455 25.68 -23.70 0.73
C ALA A 455 24.55 -23.05 -0.09
N PRO A 456 24.84 -22.10 -0.99
CA PRO A 456 23.78 -21.40 -1.73
C PRO A 456 23.03 -22.36 -2.65
N ARG A 457 21.73 -22.11 -2.84
CA ARG A 457 20.95 -22.82 -3.85
C ARG A 457 21.33 -22.31 -5.23
N THR A 458 21.49 -23.24 -6.18
CA THR A 458 21.66 -22.91 -7.60
C THR A 458 20.47 -23.43 -8.41
N MET A 459 20.26 -22.88 -9.60
CA MET A 459 19.17 -23.30 -10.48
C MET A 459 19.32 -24.77 -10.89
N GLU A 460 20.54 -25.20 -11.17
CA GLU A 460 20.86 -26.57 -11.59
C GLU A 460 20.56 -27.56 -10.45
N ARG A 461 20.97 -27.22 -9.22
CA ARG A 461 20.71 -28.07 -8.06
C ARG A 461 19.23 -28.11 -7.70
N HIS A 462 18.56 -26.97 -7.76
CA HIS A 462 17.12 -26.89 -7.51
C HIS A 462 16.33 -27.76 -8.50
N ALA A 463 16.71 -27.76 -9.79
CA ALA A 463 16.10 -28.63 -10.79
C ALA A 463 16.28 -30.13 -10.46
N LEU A 464 17.46 -30.53 -9.98
CA LEU A 464 17.68 -31.92 -9.52
C LEU A 464 16.85 -32.27 -8.29
N ASP A 465 16.76 -31.36 -7.33
CA ASP A 465 15.97 -31.56 -6.12
C ASP A 465 14.47 -31.71 -6.46
N LEU A 466 13.97 -30.94 -7.42
CA LEU A 466 12.59 -31.03 -7.94
C LEU A 466 12.27 -32.41 -8.52
N LEU A 467 13.18 -33.00 -9.30
CA LEU A 467 13.00 -34.35 -9.85
C LEU A 467 12.87 -35.42 -8.75
N GLY A 468 13.53 -35.20 -7.61
CA GLY A 468 13.50 -36.07 -6.44
C GLY A 468 12.31 -35.85 -5.51
N THR A 469 11.45 -34.86 -5.75
CA THR A 469 10.36 -34.48 -4.83
C THR A 469 9.32 -35.57 -4.61
N GLN A 470 9.26 -36.61 -5.45
CA GLN A 470 8.39 -37.77 -5.19
C GLN A 470 8.84 -38.56 -3.95
N ASN A 471 10.13 -38.49 -3.59
CA ASN A 471 10.68 -39.16 -2.41
C ASN A 471 10.68 -38.22 -1.19
N ALA A 472 9.97 -38.61 -0.12
CA ALA A 472 9.87 -37.84 1.11
C ALA A 472 11.22 -37.58 1.80
N VAL A 473 12.18 -38.50 1.68
CA VAL A 473 13.54 -38.35 2.23
C VAL A 473 14.26 -37.21 1.52
N ILE A 474 14.14 -37.14 0.19
CA ILE A 474 14.73 -36.05 -0.59
C ILE A 474 14.07 -34.73 -0.21
N ARG A 475 12.73 -34.65 -0.16
CA ARG A 475 12.02 -33.42 0.26
C ARG A 475 12.53 -32.89 1.60
N LYS A 476 12.65 -33.76 2.61
CA LYS A 476 13.16 -33.40 3.95
C LYS A 476 14.64 -32.98 3.94
N ALA A 477 15.46 -33.60 3.10
CA ALA A 477 16.89 -33.32 3.01
C ALA A 477 17.20 -32.04 2.22
N THR A 478 16.37 -31.68 1.23
CA THR A 478 16.59 -30.52 0.35
C THR A 478 15.75 -29.31 0.74
N GLY A 479 14.68 -29.49 1.50
CA GLY A 479 13.71 -28.45 1.81
C GLY A 479 12.82 -28.06 0.63
N VAL A 480 12.79 -28.84 -0.46
CA VAL A 480 11.93 -28.60 -1.63
C VAL A 480 10.71 -29.52 -1.56
N LYS A 481 9.50 -28.93 -1.57
CA LYS A 481 8.23 -29.65 -1.47
C LYS A 481 7.72 -30.12 -2.83
N GLY A 482 7.90 -29.29 -3.86
CA GLY A 482 7.36 -29.52 -5.19
C GLY A 482 7.65 -28.36 -6.14
N PRO A 483 7.08 -28.39 -7.36
CA PRO A 483 7.24 -27.30 -8.30
C PRO A 483 6.59 -26.00 -7.76
N PRO A 484 7.15 -24.82 -8.09
CA PRO A 484 6.54 -23.53 -7.80
C PRO A 484 5.17 -23.37 -8.46
N LEU A 485 4.26 -22.62 -7.83
CA LEU A 485 2.98 -22.22 -8.41
C LEU A 485 3.14 -21.15 -9.49
N ILE A 486 4.23 -20.37 -9.44
CA ILE A 486 4.60 -19.35 -10.44
C ILE A 486 5.73 -19.81 -11.36
N ASP A 487 5.51 -20.92 -12.06
CA ASP A 487 6.50 -21.54 -12.96
C ASP A 487 6.21 -21.32 -14.46
N GLY A 488 7.22 -21.56 -15.30
CA GLY A 488 7.14 -21.54 -16.76
C GLY A 488 7.18 -20.15 -17.39
N LEU A 489 7.57 -19.12 -16.63
CA LEU A 489 7.93 -17.81 -17.18
C LEU A 489 9.36 -17.84 -17.74
N ARG A 490 9.66 -17.02 -18.75
CA ARG A 490 10.96 -17.02 -19.43
C ARG A 490 12.06 -16.42 -18.54
N PHE A 491 11.72 -15.38 -17.78
CA PHE A 491 12.67 -14.67 -16.92
C PHE A 491 12.61 -15.08 -15.45
N PHE A 492 11.42 -15.21 -14.88
CA PHE A 492 11.27 -15.46 -13.44
C PHE A 492 11.80 -16.85 -13.06
N GLN A 493 12.69 -16.88 -12.08
CA GLN A 493 13.28 -18.08 -11.53
C GLN A 493 13.17 -18.05 -9.99
N PRO A 494 12.58 -19.06 -9.34
CA PRO A 494 12.35 -19.06 -7.89
C PRO A 494 13.60 -18.73 -7.05
N ILE A 495 14.76 -19.27 -7.42
CA ILE A 495 16.02 -19.06 -6.66
C ILE A 495 16.58 -17.65 -6.84
N ARG A 496 16.39 -17.02 -8.01
CA ARG A 496 16.96 -15.69 -8.32
C ARG A 496 16.01 -14.53 -8.04
N ASN A 497 14.71 -14.78 -8.08
CA ASN A 497 13.67 -13.75 -8.03
C ASN A 497 12.82 -13.84 -6.76
N SER A 498 13.15 -14.74 -5.82
CA SER A 498 12.60 -14.69 -4.47
C SER A 498 13.29 -13.60 -3.67
N VAL A 499 12.50 -12.69 -3.11
CA VAL A 499 12.99 -11.58 -2.29
C VAL A 499 12.38 -11.68 -0.89
N PHE A 500 13.18 -11.35 0.12
CA PHE A 500 12.75 -11.31 1.52
C PHE A 500 11.88 -10.10 1.81
N ASP A 501 10.92 -10.26 2.72
CA ASP A 501 9.98 -9.20 3.05
C ASP A 501 10.49 -8.43 4.26
N ILE A 502 11.16 -7.32 3.99
CA ILE A 502 11.74 -6.44 5.00
C ILE A 502 10.71 -5.99 6.05
N PHE A 503 9.42 -5.84 5.68
CA PHE A 503 8.39 -5.48 6.65
C PHE A 503 8.14 -6.61 7.65
N HIS A 504 7.98 -7.85 7.16
CA HIS A 504 7.73 -9.01 8.01
C HIS A 504 8.98 -9.41 8.80
N ASP A 505 10.14 -9.43 8.15
CA ASP A 505 11.39 -9.93 8.73
C ASP A 505 11.94 -8.95 9.77
N LEU A 506 12.01 -7.65 9.45
CA LEU A 506 12.55 -6.64 10.38
C LEU A 506 11.47 -5.99 11.26
N GLN A 507 10.43 -5.39 10.69
CA GLN A 507 9.49 -4.57 11.48
C GLN A 507 8.58 -5.44 12.35
N GLN A 508 8.04 -6.53 11.80
CA GLN A 508 7.16 -7.46 12.51
C GLN A 508 7.92 -8.58 13.23
N GLY A 509 9.15 -8.90 12.80
CA GLY A 509 10.03 -9.89 13.40
C GLY A 509 11.05 -9.28 14.36
N VAL A 510 12.28 -9.06 13.87
CA VAL A 510 13.47 -8.72 14.69
C VAL A 510 13.24 -7.50 15.59
N CYS A 511 12.67 -6.40 15.07
CA CYS A 511 12.40 -5.19 15.85
C CYS A 511 11.47 -5.46 17.03
N LYS A 512 10.38 -6.21 16.82
CA LYS A 512 9.44 -6.54 17.91
C LYS A 512 10.12 -7.32 19.01
N MET A 513 10.87 -8.34 18.62
CA MET A 513 11.58 -9.19 19.56
C MET A 513 12.58 -8.38 20.39
N GLU A 514 13.53 -7.71 19.75
CA GLU A 514 14.63 -7.04 20.45
C GLU A 514 14.16 -5.89 21.33
N VAL A 515 13.23 -5.06 20.83
CA VAL A 515 12.67 -3.97 21.62
C VAL A 515 11.93 -4.52 22.84
N LYS A 516 11.14 -5.60 22.70
CA LYS A 516 10.47 -6.21 23.85
C LYS A 516 11.48 -6.75 24.86
N LEU A 517 12.52 -7.44 24.40
CA LEU A 517 13.55 -8.01 25.28
C LEU A 517 14.31 -6.93 26.03
N ALA A 518 14.69 -5.84 25.37
CA ALA A 518 15.33 -4.69 26.02
C ALA A 518 14.40 -4.02 27.04
N LEU A 519 13.14 -3.76 26.68
CA LEU A 519 12.18 -3.17 27.60
C LEU A 519 11.90 -4.07 28.80
N ARG A 520 11.81 -5.39 28.60
CA ARG A 520 11.67 -6.36 29.69
C ARG A 520 12.87 -6.31 30.63
N GLU A 521 14.08 -6.28 30.09
CA GLU A 521 15.30 -6.15 30.90
C GLU A 521 15.27 -4.87 31.73
N TYR A 522 14.95 -3.73 31.11
CA TYR A 522 15.00 -2.43 31.77
C TYR A 522 13.86 -2.21 32.78
N VAL A 523 12.64 -2.62 32.46
CA VAL A 523 11.45 -2.36 33.29
C VAL A 523 11.20 -3.46 34.31
N CYS A 524 11.32 -4.73 33.92
CA CYS A 524 10.92 -5.85 34.77
C CYS A 524 12.09 -6.40 35.61
N ILE A 525 13.30 -6.49 35.03
CA ILE A 525 14.47 -7.14 35.65
C ILE A 525 15.33 -6.13 36.39
N LYS A 526 15.97 -5.21 35.65
CA LYS A 526 16.90 -4.21 36.19
C LYS A 526 16.18 -3.05 36.87
N LYS A 527 14.93 -2.79 36.47
CA LYS A 527 14.07 -1.73 37.00
C LYS A 527 14.73 -0.35 36.94
N TYR A 528 15.41 -0.05 35.84
CA TYR A 528 16.01 1.26 35.59
C TYR A 528 14.96 2.37 35.52
N PHE A 529 13.77 2.04 35.02
CA PHE A 529 12.62 2.93 34.98
C PHE A 529 11.31 2.15 35.07
N THR A 530 10.22 2.85 35.38
CA THR A 530 8.89 2.24 35.53
C THR A 530 8.12 2.18 34.22
N GLU A 531 7.11 1.31 34.15
CA GLU A 531 6.14 1.26 33.06
C GLU A 531 5.50 2.64 32.79
N GLN A 532 5.16 3.38 33.86
CA GLN A 532 4.57 4.71 33.74
C GLN A 532 5.55 5.70 33.11
N GLN A 533 6.83 5.68 33.52
CA GLN A 533 7.86 6.54 32.93
C GLN A 533 8.07 6.21 31.45
N MET A 534 8.16 4.92 31.11
CA MET A 534 8.30 4.44 29.74
C MET A 534 7.16 4.94 28.83
N ASN A 535 5.91 4.67 29.21
CA ASN A 535 4.74 5.08 28.43
C ASN A 535 4.60 6.61 28.37
N SER A 536 4.97 7.33 29.42
CA SER A 536 4.99 8.80 29.39
C SER A 536 5.98 9.33 28.36
N ARG A 537 7.19 8.77 28.30
CA ARG A 537 8.19 9.17 27.30
C ARG A 537 7.73 8.86 25.88
N ILE A 538 7.21 7.66 25.63
CA ILE A 538 6.62 7.30 24.33
C ILE A 538 5.48 8.28 23.95
N LYS A 539 4.61 8.62 24.90
CA LYS A 539 3.47 9.50 24.66
C LYS A 539 3.86 10.95 24.41
N PHE A 540 4.94 11.46 24.96
CA PHE A 540 5.25 12.89 24.90
C PHE A 540 6.50 13.24 24.08
N PHE A 541 7.24 12.24 23.60
CA PHE A 541 8.36 12.46 22.68
C PHE A 541 7.89 13.11 21.36
N ASP A 542 8.70 14.03 20.85
CA ASP A 542 8.50 14.67 19.56
C ASP A 542 9.17 13.85 18.47
N TYR A 543 8.38 13.04 17.77
CA TYR A 543 8.83 12.18 16.67
C TYR A 543 9.01 12.96 15.36
N GLY A 544 8.68 14.25 15.32
CA GLY A 544 8.69 15.05 14.12
C GLY A 544 7.51 14.77 13.17
N LEU A 545 7.43 15.56 12.10
CA LEU A 545 6.34 15.49 11.13
C LEU A 545 6.25 14.16 10.36
N PRO A 546 7.36 13.55 9.89
CA PRO A 546 7.28 12.30 9.11
C PRO A 546 6.66 11.14 9.90
N ASP A 547 6.95 11.05 11.19
CA ASP A 547 6.52 9.94 12.05
C ASP A 547 5.28 10.26 12.90
N LYS A 548 4.66 11.44 12.72
CA LYS A 548 3.47 11.86 13.49
C LYS A 548 2.32 10.87 13.39
N LYS A 549 2.12 10.26 12.22
CA LYS A 549 1.07 9.25 11.97
C LYS A 549 1.45 7.84 12.47
N ASN A 550 2.75 7.58 12.63
CA ASN A 550 3.32 6.29 13.00
C ASN A 550 3.85 6.28 14.44
N LYS A 551 3.42 7.25 15.26
CA LYS A 551 3.83 7.34 16.66
C LYS A 551 3.46 6.06 17.41
N PRO A 552 4.38 5.49 18.21
CA PRO A 552 4.08 4.28 18.97
C PRO A 552 2.98 4.51 20.00
N SER A 553 2.13 3.49 20.19
CA SER A 553 1.07 3.49 21.18
C SER A 553 1.67 3.36 22.58
N ALA A 554 1.39 4.33 23.45
CA ALA A 554 1.86 4.34 24.84
C ALA A 554 0.99 3.44 25.75
N THR A 555 0.93 2.15 25.41
CA THR A 555 0.07 1.13 26.05
C THR A 555 0.85 -0.13 26.43
N ILE A 556 2.19 -0.05 26.45
CA ILE A 556 3.04 -1.20 26.74
C ILE A 556 3.01 -1.46 28.25
N THR A 557 2.60 -2.66 28.66
CA THR A 557 2.47 -3.02 30.08
C THR A 557 3.57 -3.98 30.52
N ALA A 558 3.93 -3.96 31.81
CA ALA A 558 4.85 -4.91 32.41
C ALA A 558 4.34 -6.35 32.26
N LYS A 559 3.01 -6.56 32.21
CA LYS A 559 2.40 -7.86 31.90
C LYS A 559 2.80 -8.34 30.50
N TYR A 560 2.65 -7.48 29.49
CA TYR A 560 3.06 -7.82 28.12
C TYR A 560 4.57 -8.02 28.00
N LEU A 561 5.37 -7.23 28.73
CA LEU A 561 6.83 -7.40 28.74
C LEU A 561 7.27 -8.68 29.45
N ALA A 562 6.56 -9.11 30.50
CA ALA A 562 6.90 -10.30 31.26
C ALA A 562 6.56 -11.61 30.53
N ASP A 563 5.59 -11.57 29.61
CA ASP A 563 5.27 -12.68 28.72
C ASP A 563 6.47 -13.02 27.81
N ILE A 564 6.98 -14.25 27.93
CA ILE A 564 8.13 -14.74 27.18
C ILE A 564 7.74 -15.65 26.01
N GLU A 565 6.46 -15.98 25.88
CA GLU A 565 5.93 -16.84 24.82
C GLU A 565 5.68 -16.01 23.57
N SER A 566 5.03 -14.85 23.71
CA SER A 566 4.78 -13.95 22.59
C SER A 566 5.80 -12.81 22.49
N TYR A 567 6.05 -12.25 21.31
CA TYR A 567 6.79 -10.98 21.14
C TYR A 567 5.89 -9.75 20.87
N ASN A 568 4.58 -9.89 21.05
CA ASN A 568 3.64 -8.83 20.71
C ASN A 568 3.69 -7.65 21.70
N LEU A 569 3.93 -6.45 21.19
CA LEU A 569 3.88 -5.18 21.92
C LEU A 569 2.62 -4.34 21.63
N HIS A 570 1.67 -4.91 20.88
CA HIS A 570 0.46 -4.24 20.38
C HIS A 570 0.77 -2.97 19.59
N GLN A 571 1.82 -3.02 18.78
CA GLN A 571 2.24 -1.97 17.85
C GLN A 571 2.08 -2.48 16.42
N THR A 572 1.73 -1.59 15.49
CA THR A 572 1.84 -1.88 14.05
C THR A 572 3.31 -1.92 13.62
N GLY A 573 3.62 -2.48 12.44
CA GLY A 573 5.00 -2.51 11.92
C GLY A 573 5.61 -1.11 11.79
N ALA A 574 4.84 -0.15 11.27
CA ALA A 574 5.28 1.24 11.18
C ALA A 574 5.54 1.87 12.57
N GLN A 575 4.72 1.55 13.57
CA GLN A 575 4.95 1.98 14.96
C GLN A 575 6.19 1.32 15.57
N MET A 576 6.43 0.04 15.28
CA MET A 576 7.63 -0.66 15.72
C MET A 576 8.88 -0.06 15.11
N TRP A 577 8.88 0.21 13.81
CA TRP A 577 10.00 0.85 13.14
C TRP A 577 10.29 2.24 13.72
N CYS A 578 9.25 3.03 14.01
CA CYS A 578 9.38 4.32 14.68
C CYS A 578 9.95 4.18 16.10
N LEU A 579 9.44 3.21 16.88
CA LEU A 579 9.89 2.96 18.25
C LEU A 579 11.37 2.55 18.29
N THR A 580 11.80 1.63 17.41
CA THR A 580 13.20 1.15 17.34
C THR A 580 14.15 2.29 16.99
N ARG A 581 13.81 3.14 15.99
CA ARG A 581 14.63 4.31 15.62
C ARG A 581 14.70 5.35 16.72
N ALA A 582 13.60 5.56 17.45
CA ALA A 582 13.55 6.51 18.56
C ALA A 582 14.12 5.97 19.88
N PHE A 583 14.42 4.67 19.96
CA PHE A 583 14.66 3.97 21.22
C PHE A 583 15.80 4.58 22.05
N GLY A 584 16.93 4.88 21.41
CA GLY A 584 18.08 5.52 22.08
C GLY A 584 17.74 6.91 22.64
N PHE A 585 16.92 7.68 21.94
CA PHE A 585 16.48 9.00 22.41
C PHE A 585 15.45 8.92 23.55
N LEU A 586 14.64 7.86 23.56
CA LEU A 586 13.63 7.64 24.57
C LEU A 586 14.22 7.17 25.90
N PHE A 587 15.24 6.31 25.87
CA PHE A 587 15.69 5.58 27.05
C PHE A 587 17.20 5.67 27.33
N GLY A 588 17.99 6.26 26.44
CA GLY A 588 19.46 6.29 26.54
C GLY A 588 20.00 6.96 27.81
N ASP A 589 19.33 7.98 28.32
CA ASP A 589 19.71 8.67 29.57
C ASP A 589 19.29 7.92 30.84
N LEU A 590 18.46 6.87 30.71
CA LEU A 590 17.96 6.07 31.83
C LEU A 590 18.75 4.78 32.05
N VAL A 591 19.73 4.47 31.18
CA VAL A 591 20.49 3.22 31.23
C VAL A 591 22.01 3.50 31.31
N PRO A 592 22.83 2.54 31.77
CA PRO A 592 24.29 2.71 31.79
C PRO A 592 24.90 2.95 30.39
N LYS A 593 26.04 3.65 30.34
CA LYS A 593 26.69 4.02 29.06
C LYS A 593 27.14 2.83 28.21
N ASP A 594 27.49 1.72 28.84
CA ASP A 594 27.98 0.50 28.17
C ASP A 594 26.92 -0.61 28.16
N ASP A 595 25.63 -0.24 28.16
CA ASP A 595 24.54 -1.21 28.16
C ASP A 595 24.46 -1.97 26.83
N LYS A 596 24.58 -3.30 26.91
CA LYS A 596 24.63 -4.19 25.74
C LYS A 596 23.32 -4.20 24.93
N PHE A 597 22.16 -4.04 25.58
CA PHE A 597 20.88 -3.99 24.86
C PHE A 597 20.75 -2.69 24.06
N MET A 598 21.29 -1.59 24.59
CA MET A 598 21.36 -0.33 23.85
C MET A 598 22.31 -0.42 22.65
N VAL A 599 23.45 -1.09 22.80
CA VAL A 599 24.38 -1.37 21.69
C VAL A 599 23.71 -2.26 20.63
N LEU A 600 23.01 -3.32 21.04
CA LEU A 600 22.27 -4.21 20.14
C LEU A 600 21.25 -3.44 19.30
N ILE A 601 20.39 -2.64 19.93
CA ILE A 601 19.40 -1.81 19.22
C ILE A 601 20.08 -0.76 18.33
N SER A 602 21.24 -0.24 18.73
CA SER A 602 22.00 0.70 17.91
C SER A 602 22.59 0.03 16.65
N LEU A 603 23.03 -1.23 16.75
CA LEU A 603 23.45 -2.02 15.59
C LEU A 603 22.27 -2.33 14.67
N LEU A 604 21.12 -2.74 15.24
CA LEU A 604 19.88 -2.95 14.47
C LEU A 604 19.44 -1.67 13.73
N ASN A 605 19.54 -0.50 14.38
CA ASN A 605 19.25 0.77 13.73
C ASN A 605 20.21 1.08 12.57
N GLN A 606 21.50 0.76 12.68
CA GLN A 606 22.47 0.92 11.58
C GLN A 606 22.15 0.00 10.41
N ILE A 607 21.79 -1.26 10.69
CA ILE A 607 21.32 -2.21 9.67
C ILE A 607 20.07 -1.66 8.96
N MET A 608 19.06 -1.23 9.72
CA MET A 608 17.83 -0.67 9.16
C MET A 608 18.08 0.62 8.36
N MET A 609 19.02 1.46 8.77
CA MET A 609 19.37 2.66 7.99
C MET A 609 19.85 2.31 6.59
N ILE A 610 20.60 1.22 6.46
CA ILE A 610 21.07 0.74 5.16
C ILE A 610 19.91 0.06 4.41
N VAL A 611 19.24 -0.93 5.01
CA VAL A 611 18.22 -1.76 4.35
C VAL A 611 17.00 -0.96 3.87
N PHE A 612 16.58 0.07 4.59
CA PHE A 612 15.46 0.93 4.19
C PHE A 612 15.87 2.15 3.34
N SER A 613 17.15 2.27 2.98
CA SER A 613 17.61 3.35 2.09
C SER A 613 17.05 3.19 0.68
N HIS A 614 16.77 4.30 0.00
CA HIS A 614 16.35 4.31 -1.41
C HIS A 614 17.53 4.21 -2.40
N ALA A 615 18.76 4.28 -1.89
CA ALA A 615 19.98 4.19 -2.67
C ALA A 615 21.08 3.55 -1.84
N HIS A 616 21.82 2.63 -2.45
CA HIS A 616 22.95 1.96 -1.82
C HIS A 616 24.19 2.11 -2.69
N CYS A 617 25.35 2.29 -2.09
CA CYS A 617 26.64 2.16 -2.77
C CYS A 617 27.39 0.92 -2.27
N GLU A 618 28.50 0.57 -2.92
CA GLU A 618 29.34 -0.57 -2.53
C GLU A 618 29.77 -0.49 -1.06
N PHE A 619 30.04 0.71 -0.54
CA PHE A 619 30.37 0.90 0.87
C PHE A 619 29.23 0.47 1.81
N ASP A 620 27.98 0.78 1.45
CA ASP A 620 26.82 0.41 2.28
C ASP A 620 26.67 -1.12 2.34
N LEU A 621 26.87 -1.81 1.22
CA LEU A 621 26.82 -3.27 1.14
C LEU A 621 27.93 -3.92 1.97
N ASN A 622 29.17 -3.44 1.83
CA ASN A 622 30.31 -3.92 2.62
C ASN A 622 30.11 -3.65 4.13
N ASN A 623 29.54 -2.50 4.48
CA ASN A 623 29.24 -2.20 5.88
C ASN A 623 28.14 -3.12 6.43
N LEU A 624 27.13 -3.47 5.63
CA LEU A 624 26.10 -4.41 6.02
C LEU A 624 26.67 -5.82 6.29
N GLU A 625 27.63 -6.29 5.49
CA GLU A 625 28.36 -7.55 5.72
C GLU A 625 29.13 -7.59 7.05
N HIS A 626 29.49 -6.42 7.60
CA HIS A 626 30.11 -6.32 8.93
C HIS A 626 29.10 -6.14 10.06
N LEU A 627 28.05 -5.34 9.83
CA LEU A 627 27.05 -5.01 10.84
C LEU A 627 26.20 -6.22 11.21
N VAL A 628 25.79 -7.04 10.24
CA VAL A 628 24.93 -8.20 10.50
C VAL A 628 25.62 -9.24 11.42
N PRO A 629 26.86 -9.71 11.14
CA PRO A 629 27.55 -10.61 12.06
C PRO A 629 27.86 -9.98 13.42
N ALA A 630 28.18 -8.69 13.48
CA ALA A 630 28.45 -7.99 14.73
C ALA A 630 27.20 -7.89 15.62
N HIS A 631 26.06 -7.55 15.01
CA HIS A 631 24.75 -7.54 15.67
C HIS A 631 24.40 -8.94 16.19
N HIS A 632 24.48 -9.95 15.33
CA HIS A 632 24.11 -11.31 15.68
C HIS A 632 25.02 -11.92 16.77
N SER A 633 26.33 -11.67 16.70
CA SER A 633 27.27 -12.11 17.74
C SER A 633 26.93 -11.51 19.10
N LEU A 634 26.58 -10.21 19.14
CA LEU A 634 26.14 -9.56 20.38
C LEU A 634 24.78 -10.09 20.86
N PHE A 635 23.86 -10.39 19.94
CA PHE A 635 22.58 -11.01 20.28
C PHE A 635 22.79 -12.34 21.00
N LEU A 636 23.64 -13.22 20.46
CA LEU A 636 23.96 -14.52 21.07
C LEU A 636 24.71 -14.39 22.41
N GLU A 637 25.52 -13.33 22.57
CA GLU A 637 26.18 -13.02 23.85
C GLU A 637 25.15 -12.63 24.93
N ILE A 638 24.16 -11.82 24.57
CA ILE A 638 23.09 -11.38 25.49
C ILE A 638 22.12 -12.52 25.79
N PHE A 639 21.81 -13.36 24.80
CA PHE A 639 20.81 -14.42 24.87
C PHE A 639 21.40 -15.80 24.52
N PRO A 640 22.25 -16.38 25.38
CA PRO A 640 22.86 -17.68 25.10
C PRO A 640 21.79 -18.76 24.97
N GLY A 641 21.78 -19.47 23.83
CA GLY A 641 20.87 -20.58 23.55
C GLY A 641 19.47 -20.19 23.05
N ARG A 642 19.23 -18.92 22.70
CA ARG A 642 17.96 -18.47 22.10
C ARG A 642 18.15 -18.18 20.60
N PRO A 643 17.49 -18.91 19.69
CA PRO A 643 17.56 -18.58 18.26
C PRO A 643 16.72 -17.34 17.90
N GLU A 644 17.05 -16.69 16.79
CA GLU A 644 16.32 -15.55 16.21
C GLU A 644 14.87 -15.89 15.79
N PRO A 645 13.97 -14.88 15.67
CA PRO A 645 12.53 -15.04 15.91
C PRO A 645 11.66 -15.47 14.72
N GLU A 646 12.15 -15.56 13.48
CA GLU A 646 11.34 -16.14 12.38
C GLU A 646 10.86 -17.57 12.70
N LEU A 647 11.47 -18.21 13.70
CA LEU A 647 11.20 -19.59 14.07
C LEU A 647 10.22 -19.76 15.25
N GLN A 648 9.83 -18.67 15.94
CA GLN A 648 8.86 -18.73 17.05
C GLN A 648 7.48 -18.20 16.65
N VAL A 649 7.40 -17.17 15.79
CA VAL A 649 6.10 -16.56 15.40
C VAL A 649 5.26 -17.52 14.56
N GLU A 650 5.89 -18.38 13.73
CA GLU A 650 5.15 -19.36 12.93
C GLU A 650 4.68 -20.59 13.71
N GLN A 651 5.15 -20.81 14.96
CA GLN A 651 4.59 -21.86 15.83
C GLN A 651 3.23 -21.47 16.42
N GLU A 652 2.88 -20.18 16.44
CA GLU A 652 1.65 -19.66 17.07
C GLU A 652 0.45 -19.60 16.11
N ALA A 653 0.63 -19.88 14.81
CA ALA A 653 -0.41 -19.69 13.79
C ALA A 653 -1.31 -20.93 13.53
N GLU A 654 -1.04 -22.10 14.13
CA GLU A 654 -1.87 -23.29 13.91
C GLU A 654 -2.59 -23.75 15.20
N PRO A 655 -3.91 -24.02 15.13
CA PRO A 655 -4.57 -24.87 16.11
C PRO A 655 -4.03 -26.29 15.96
N SER A 656 -3.58 -26.88 17.07
CA SER A 656 -3.24 -28.29 17.15
C SER A 656 -4.39 -29.18 16.67
N GLY A 657 -4.18 -29.92 15.57
CA GLY A 657 -4.95 -31.09 15.16
C GLY A 657 -5.93 -30.86 14.01
N VAL A 658 -5.66 -31.45 12.85
CA VAL A 658 -6.12 -32.77 12.41
C VAL A 658 -5.13 -33.23 11.33
N ASP A 659 -4.43 -34.35 11.57
CA ASP A 659 -3.79 -35.10 10.49
C ASP A 659 -4.90 -35.53 9.52
N ASP A 660 -4.89 -34.98 8.31
CA ASP A 660 -5.77 -35.45 7.24
C ASP A 660 -5.42 -36.90 6.93
N ASN A 661 -6.40 -37.77 7.17
CA ASN A 661 -6.37 -39.19 6.84
C ASN A 661 -5.93 -39.38 5.38
N GLU A 662 -4.83 -40.09 5.19
CA GLU A 662 -4.53 -40.76 3.92
C GLU A 662 -5.53 -41.92 3.77
N ASP A 663 -6.59 -41.69 2.98
CA ASP A 663 -7.49 -42.73 2.51
C ASP A 663 -6.70 -43.72 1.63
N CYS A 664 -6.24 -44.81 2.26
CA CYS A 664 -5.80 -46.02 1.58
C CYS A 664 -6.99 -47.01 1.54
N ASP A 665 -7.77 -46.98 0.46
CA ASP A 665 -8.70 -48.07 0.13
C ASP A 665 -7.91 -49.22 -0.52
N ASP A 666 -7.77 -50.35 0.19
CA ASP A 666 -8.13 -51.67 -0.37
C ASP A 666 -8.26 -52.71 0.77
N PRO A 667 -9.28 -53.59 0.74
CA PRO A 667 -9.59 -54.51 1.84
C PRO A 667 -8.95 -55.88 1.61
N GLU A 668 -8.43 -56.50 2.67
CA GLU A 668 -8.65 -57.93 2.97
C GLU A 668 -8.07 -58.30 4.34
N GLU A 669 -8.94 -58.84 5.19
CA GLU A 669 -8.63 -59.42 6.49
C GLU A 669 -7.63 -60.57 6.35
N ILE A 670 -6.63 -60.67 7.25
CA ILE A 670 -6.26 -61.90 7.94
C ILE A 670 -5.54 -61.54 9.25
N ASN A 671 -5.96 -62.25 10.28
CA ASN A 671 -5.65 -62.12 11.69
C ASN A 671 -4.29 -62.78 12.04
N VAL A 672 -3.87 -62.62 13.31
CA VAL A 672 -2.95 -63.49 14.10
C VAL A 672 -1.56 -62.93 14.47
N ASP A 673 -1.48 -62.53 15.75
CA ASP A 673 -0.49 -62.80 16.80
C ASP A 673 1.00 -62.37 16.72
N THR A 674 1.36 -61.63 17.78
CA THR A 674 2.57 -61.63 18.61
C THR A 674 3.70 -62.61 18.28
N GLU A 675 4.95 -62.11 18.21
CA GLU A 675 6.04 -62.46 19.16
C GLU A 675 7.39 -61.78 18.84
N SER A 676 7.99 -61.24 19.92
CA SER A 676 9.41 -61.12 20.32
C SER A 676 10.60 -61.17 19.34
N GLU A 677 11.52 -60.21 19.59
CA GLU A 677 13.01 -60.31 19.67
C GLU A 677 13.78 -60.76 18.41
N VAL A 678 14.86 -60.11 17.96
CA VAL A 678 16.21 -60.17 18.56
C VAL A 678 17.15 -59.20 17.81
N PHE A 679 18.06 -58.59 18.57
CA PHE A 679 19.20 -57.75 18.17
C PHE A 679 20.31 -58.53 17.41
N VAL A 680 21.15 -57.79 16.66
CA VAL A 680 22.62 -57.95 16.40
C VAL A 680 23.00 -57.75 14.91
N ARG A 681 23.39 -56.50 14.58
CA ARG A 681 24.71 -55.96 14.13
C ARG A 681 25.70 -56.81 13.26
N PRO A 682 26.68 -56.15 12.58
CA PRO A 682 26.85 -56.14 11.11
C PRO A 682 28.20 -56.70 10.61
N GLU A 683 28.27 -57.13 9.35
CA GLU A 683 29.52 -57.43 8.63
C GLU A 683 29.40 -56.99 7.15
N GLU A 684 30.25 -56.05 6.73
CA GLU A 684 31.35 -56.23 5.75
C GLU A 684 30.87 -56.14 4.28
N CYS A 685 31.10 -54.99 3.62
CA CYS A 685 32.26 -54.73 2.76
C CYS A 685 32.44 -55.77 1.64
N PHE A 686 31.94 -55.46 0.44
CA PHE A 686 32.60 -55.82 -0.81
C PHE A 686 32.47 -54.68 -1.82
N GLU A 687 33.65 -54.25 -2.26
CA GLU A 687 33.88 -53.36 -3.40
C GLU A 687 33.47 -54.03 -4.71
N GLU A 688 33.21 -53.17 -5.71
CA GLU A 688 33.77 -53.25 -7.08
C GLU A 688 32.76 -53.09 -8.23
N TYR A 689 33.02 -52.00 -8.96
CA TYR A 689 33.09 -51.88 -10.41
C TYR A 689 31.83 -51.76 -11.27
N GLU A 690 31.71 -50.52 -11.79
CA GLU A 690 31.58 -50.16 -13.21
C GLU A 690 30.47 -50.79 -14.07
N GLY A 691 29.61 -49.88 -14.56
CA GLY A 691 29.55 -49.69 -16.01
C GLY A 691 28.21 -49.99 -16.68
N LEU A 692 27.65 -48.91 -17.24
CA LEU A 692 26.99 -48.87 -18.56
C LEU A 692 25.67 -49.65 -18.72
N LEU A 693 24.55 -48.92 -18.73
CA LEU A 693 23.77 -48.60 -19.94
C LEU A 693 22.35 -48.15 -19.58
N LEU A 694 21.95 -47.03 -20.22
CA LEU A 694 20.65 -46.36 -20.26
C LEU A 694 20.37 -45.32 -19.17
#